data_AF-A0A101G5P4-F1
#
_entry.id   AF-A0A101G5P4-F1
#
_cell.length_a   1.000
_cell.length_b   1.000
_cell.length_c   1.000
_cell.angle_alpha   90.00
_cell.angle_beta   90.00
_cell.angle_gamma   90.00
#
_symmetry.space_group_name_H-M   'P 1'
#
loop_
_entity.id
_entity.type
_entity.pdbx_description
1 polymer ?
#
loop_
_entity_poly.entity_id
_entity_poly.type
_entity_poly.pdbx_seq_one_letter_code
_entity_poly.pdbx_strand_id
1 'polypeptide(L)'
;MNEELTVIQQSDTTSENKMDTIESASSSSAMVKESFSAWLSDGHAKMYSPGVYLSCIDKVSAYLTSRKILIDDLWQLTNFNQFKSIYDKVVNDKLFRAMHKKTHATFVQVGQAFLKFLKSKPTIHKVSAIPIKPSSQPDSHLTIKESIIRVLENEHQGMTVEQIYYKIIADGLYSFGAQHPLSVVRVEIDRACANSNYTIRASKDCFRFERNQKGEKVYFLLLSTLTDDTAQPSIIIGSESAEPEQASKEPNNIEIWNDSIERNFQIWMKSKNYASSTARGYCSAINQIVQNFKSLMDVAVSESPTTPEAVDKFVSLLHQNTRFITAYSTAKNQYNSAVSALYRFFEAGLYSVTSTHETKVDNTVLMIIEADYKNGFMFNSTSLRLLSEKANLVINVELQNSLKRTMFHRNDNVYFLPITIAGSEVLHSLIKTAEKYIDLYECFECTELYNQFGTWLNENCIRDILDFEDFFNFLFTKGDIRCVGQYGTRIARKQGLNLESIFSKLSKRILEVVYEAGGTISENDLKENFQAFSVTFLAKIIKKYTDELIRIEINSIVCYQTLNTLGLSDAFSATLTETLIRFDELGLTPTEDALHTALSFALGVNFKEEYNIPDNKTYRRLIAAYYKGAPKREWQGGTFAEVLY
;
A
#
# COMPACT_ATOMS: atom_id res chain seq x y z
N MET A 1 -81.19 18.86 -10.82
CA MET A 1 -81.12 17.71 -9.90
C MET A 1 -79.71 17.75 -9.33
N ASN A 2 -79.50 18.18 -8.08
CA ASN A 2 -80.17 17.77 -6.83
C ASN A 2 -79.97 16.26 -6.61
N GLU A 3 -79.55 15.74 -5.47
CA GLU A 3 -79.24 16.28 -4.12
C GLU A 3 -78.10 15.38 -3.54
N GLU A 4 -77.14 15.82 -2.74
CA GLU A 4 -77.18 16.24 -1.31
C GLU A 4 -77.21 15.05 -0.30
N LEU A 5 -76.75 15.29 0.94
CA LEU A 5 -76.78 14.41 2.15
C LEU A 5 -75.77 13.23 2.14
N THR A 6 -74.61 13.23 2.82
CA THR A 6 -74.12 13.83 4.09
C THR A 6 -74.66 13.21 5.41
N VAL A 7 -73.78 13.21 6.43
CA VAL A 7 -74.02 13.14 7.90
C VAL A 7 -74.32 11.75 8.53
N ILE A 8 -73.76 11.28 9.65
CA ILE A 8 -72.54 11.51 10.50
C ILE A 8 -72.39 10.28 11.45
N GLN A 9 -71.19 9.81 11.82
CA GLN A 9 -70.78 9.57 13.24
C GLN A 9 -69.27 9.25 13.44
N GLN A 10 -68.68 9.86 14.49
CA GLN A 10 -67.27 9.79 14.93
C GLN A 10 -67.05 8.58 15.87
N SER A 11 -65.86 8.06 16.19
CA SER A 11 -64.61 8.63 16.76
C SER A 11 -63.49 7.53 16.72
N ASP A 12 -62.22 7.66 17.13
CA ASP A 12 -61.46 8.67 17.90
C ASP A 12 -59.91 8.49 17.71
N THR A 13 -59.10 9.56 17.84
CA THR A 13 -57.62 9.61 18.04
C THR A 13 -56.66 8.94 16.98
N THR A 14 -55.42 9.38 16.66
CA THR A 14 -54.50 10.38 17.26
C THR A 14 -53.47 10.98 16.25
N SER A 15 -53.09 12.25 16.46
CA SER A 15 -51.77 12.91 16.21
C SER A 15 -51.00 12.83 14.87
N GLU A 16 -50.96 13.98 14.19
CA GLU A 16 -49.75 14.81 13.93
C GLU A 16 -48.36 14.14 13.75
N ASN A 17 -47.76 14.32 12.56
CA ASN A 17 -46.32 14.60 12.39
C ASN A 17 -45.96 14.86 10.90
N LYS A 18 -45.80 16.12 10.48
CA LYS A 18 -45.25 16.44 9.13
C LYS A 18 -44.64 17.84 8.93
N MET A 19 -44.23 18.52 10.00
CA MET A 19 -43.77 19.92 9.91
C MET A 19 -42.28 20.15 10.31
N ASP A 20 -41.68 19.24 11.10
CA ASP A 20 -40.35 19.47 11.71
C ASP A 20 -39.13 19.21 10.80
N THR A 21 -39.30 18.54 9.65
CA THR A 21 -38.15 18.05 8.86
C THR A 21 -37.42 19.16 8.08
N ILE A 22 -38.08 20.29 7.78
CA ILE A 22 -37.52 21.33 6.90
C ILE A 22 -36.73 22.39 7.68
N GLU A 23 -37.16 22.77 8.90
CA GLU A 23 -36.44 23.77 9.71
C GLU A 23 -35.08 23.26 10.23
N SER A 24 -35.00 21.99 10.63
CA SER A 24 -33.78 21.42 11.21
C SER A 24 -32.59 21.39 10.23
N ALA A 25 -32.84 21.07 8.95
CA ALA A 25 -31.82 21.10 7.91
C ALA A 25 -31.32 22.53 7.62
N SER A 26 -32.24 23.50 7.51
CA SER A 26 -31.88 24.91 7.29
C SER A 26 -31.01 25.47 8.42
N SER A 27 -31.36 25.15 9.68
CA SER A 27 -30.59 25.53 10.87
C SER A 27 -29.16 24.96 10.86
N SER A 28 -28.96 23.71 10.42
CA SER A 28 -27.65 23.06 10.36
C SER A 28 -26.68 23.75 9.38
N SER A 29 -27.11 24.05 8.15
CA SER A 29 -26.28 24.74 7.14
C SER A 29 -25.82 26.13 7.64
N ALA A 30 -26.74 26.90 8.24
CA ALA A 30 -26.44 28.21 8.80
C ALA A 30 -25.36 28.14 9.91
N MET A 31 -25.50 27.22 10.87
CA MET A 31 -24.55 27.06 11.98
C MET A 31 -23.14 26.69 11.52
N VAL A 32 -23.00 25.82 10.51
CA VAL A 32 -21.68 25.45 9.96
C VAL A 32 -21.05 26.65 9.23
N LYS A 33 -21.86 27.39 8.47
CA LYS A 33 -21.42 28.58 7.71
C LYS A 33 -20.96 29.72 8.63
N GLU A 34 -21.69 29.96 9.72
CA GLU A 34 -21.31 30.92 10.76
C GLU A 34 -20.05 30.49 11.50
N SER A 35 -19.97 29.22 11.92
CA SER A 35 -18.78 28.67 12.60
C SER A 35 -17.52 28.78 11.73
N PHE A 36 -17.64 28.54 10.42
CA PHE A 36 -16.52 28.71 9.48
C PHE A 36 -16.17 30.18 9.24
N SER A 37 -17.17 31.07 9.21
CA SER A 37 -16.95 32.52 9.11
C SER A 37 -16.19 33.07 10.33
N ALA A 38 -16.56 32.63 11.53
CA ALA A 38 -15.87 32.97 12.77
C ALA A 38 -14.43 32.44 12.77
N TRP A 39 -14.22 31.17 12.41
CA TRP A 39 -12.89 30.57 12.28
C TRP A 39 -12.00 31.31 11.27
N LEU A 40 -12.53 31.69 10.11
CA LEU A 40 -11.80 32.50 9.13
C LEU A 40 -11.43 33.89 9.66
N SER A 41 -12.28 34.47 10.50
CA SER A 41 -12.07 35.79 11.13
C SER A 41 -11.02 35.75 12.25
N ASP A 42 -10.79 34.59 12.88
CA ASP A 42 -9.74 34.34 13.87
C ASP A 42 -8.33 34.18 13.24
N GLY A 43 -8.06 34.91 12.15
CA GLY A 43 -6.77 34.91 11.44
C GLY A 43 -6.51 33.71 10.51
N HIS A 44 -7.48 32.81 10.32
CA HIS A 44 -7.30 31.65 9.42
C HIS A 44 -7.56 31.95 7.93
N ALA A 45 -8.15 33.11 7.59
CA ALA A 45 -8.28 33.59 6.20
C ALA A 45 -6.92 34.08 5.64
N LYS A 46 -6.27 33.28 4.78
CA LYS A 46 -4.90 33.56 4.30
C LYS A 46 -4.77 34.30 2.96
N MET A 47 -5.72 34.16 2.04
CA MET A 47 -5.59 34.69 0.67
C MET A 47 -6.75 35.55 0.18
N TYR A 48 -7.92 35.43 0.80
CA TYR A 48 -9.12 36.18 0.43
C TYR A 48 -9.85 36.65 1.70
N SER A 49 -10.75 37.62 1.60
CA SER A 49 -11.62 37.97 2.73
C SER A 49 -12.59 36.81 3.04
N PRO A 50 -13.07 36.65 4.29
CA PRO A 50 -13.97 35.57 4.67
C PRO A 50 -15.19 35.43 3.75
N GLY A 51 -15.80 36.53 3.32
CA GLY A 51 -16.92 36.53 2.38
C GLY A 51 -16.63 35.88 1.01
N VAL A 52 -15.38 35.90 0.54
CA VAL A 52 -14.98 35.21 -0.70
C VAL A 52 -14.91 33.70 -0.48
N TYR A 53 -14.48 33.22 0.69
CA TYR A 53 -14.52 31.80 1.03
C TYR A 53 -15.96 31.30 1.07
N LEU A 54 -16.87 32.01 1.76
CA LEU A 54 -18.28 31.65 1.85
C LEU A 54 -18.94 31.63 0.45
N SER A 55 -18.79 32.72 -0.32
CA SER A 55 -19.36 32.82 -1.67
C SER A 55 -18.80 31.78 -2.65
N CYS A 56 -17.56 31.32 -2.46
CA CYS A 56 -16.98 30.26 -3.27
C CYS A 56 -17.61 28.89 -2.97
N ILE A 57 -17.84 28.56 -1.69
CA ILE A 57 -18.51 27.30 -1.31
C ILE A 57 -19.97 27.32 -1.78
N ASP A 58 -20.69 28.43 -1.60
CA ASP A 58 -22.07 28.61 -2.09
C ASP A 58 -22.19 28.29 -3.60
N LYS A 59 -21.27 28.84 -4.41
CA LYS A 59 -21.25 28.63 -5.88
C LYS A 59 -20.93 27.19 -6.28
N VAL A 60 -20.05 26.51 -5.54
CA VAL A 60 -19.71 25.10 -5.81
C VAL A 60 -20.84 24.19 -5.36
N SER A 61 -21.51 24.52 -4.25
CA SER A 61 -22.70 23.81 -3.75
C SER A 61 -23.81 23.85 -4.80
N ALA A 62 -24.18 25.05 -5.28
CA ALA A 62 -25.18 25.22 -6.32
C ALA A 62 -24.84 24.45 -7.62
N TYR A 63 -23.57 24.41 -8.03
CA TYR A 63 -23.13 23.58 -9.16
C TYR A 63 -23.39 22.09 -8.90
N LEU A 64 -22.96 21.55 -7.76
CA LEU A 64 -23.10 20.14 -7.41
C LEU A 64 -24.56 19.69 -7.29
N THR A 65 -25.42 20.51 -6.68
CA THR A 65 -26.86 20.24 -6.59
C THR A 65 -27.52 20.32 -7.97
N SER A 66 -27.18 21.31 -8.81
CA SER A 66 -27.73 21.40 -10.18
C SER A 66 -27.35 20.23 -11.09
N ARG A 67 -26.19 19.60 -10.84
CA ARG A 67 -25.73 18.38 -11.52
C ARG A 67 -26.23 17.09 -10.88
N LYS A 68 -27.01 17.15 -9.78
CA LYS A 68 -27.43 16.00 -8.96
C LYS A 68 -26.25 15.16 -8.43
N ILE A 69 -25.08 15.77 -8.25
CA ILE A 69 -23.88 15.14 -7.67
C ILE A 69 -23.96 15.17 -6.13
N LEU A 70 -24.60 16.19 -5.57
CA LEU A 70 -25.11 16.19 -4.20
C LEU A 70 -26.64 16.26 -4.20
N ILE A 71 -27.24 15.66 -3.18
CA ILE A 71 -28.65 15.82 -2.84
C ILE A 71 -28.82 17.07 -1.96
N ASP A 72 -27.92 17.25 -1.00
CA ASP A 72 -27.94 18.35 -0.02
C ASP A 72 -26.98 19.50 -0.38
N ASP A 73 -26.89 20.49 0.50
CA ASP A 73 -25.95 21.62 0.43
C ASP A 73 -24.58 21.25 1.04
N LEU A 74 -23.47 21.71 0.43
CA LEU A 74 -22.09 21.49 0.93
C LEU A 74 -21.91 21.89 2.40
N TRP A 75 -22.64 22.89 2.88
CA TRP A 75 -22.58 23.33 4.29
C TRP A 75 -23.10 22.29 5.28
N GLN A 76 -23.86 21.27 4.86
CA GLN A 76 -24.27 20.15 5.71
C GLN A 76 -23.11 19.16 6.01
N LEU A 77 -22.01 19.24 5.28
CA LEU A 77 -20.90 18.29 5.36
C LEU A 77 -19.97 18.61 6.53
N THR A 78 -20.41 18.24 7.74
CA THR A 78 -19.62 18.34 8.98
C THR A 78 -18.53 17.26 9.10
N ASN A 79 -18.62 16.17 8.31
CA ASN A 79 -17.64 15.09 8.33
C ASN A 79 -16.48 15.35 7.36
N PHE A 80 -15.26 15.41 7.91
CA PHE A 80 -14.02 15.63 7.14
C PHE A 80 -13.83 14.65 5.97
N ASN A 81 -14.09 13.35 6.15
CA ASN A 81 -13.87 12.34 5.11
C ASN A 81 -14.89 12.47 3.97
N GLN A 82 -16.16 12.77 4.30
CA GLN A 82 -17.21 13.02 3.32
C GLN A 82 -16.89 14.25 2.47
N PHE A 83 -16.59 15.40 3.11
CA PHE A 83 -16.20 16.61 2.39
C PHE A 83 -14.91 16.38 1.57
N LYS A 84 -13.92 15.65 2.08
CA LYS A 84 -12.69 15.34 1.34
C LYS A 84 -12.97 14.58 0.04
N SER A 85 -13.83 13.57 0.07
CA SER A 85 -14.24 12.80 -1.11
C SER A 85 -14.87 13.71 -2.18
N ILE A 86 -15.70 14.67 -1.77
CA ILE A 86 -16.37 15.61 -2.66
C ILE A 86 -15.39 16.68 -3.18
N TYR A 87 -14.52 17.21 -2.32
CA TYR A 87 -13.44 18.13 -2.71
C TYR A 87 -12.51 17.49 -3.75
N ASP A 88 -12.06 16.26 -3.53
CA ASP A 88 -11.18 15.55 -4.46
C ASP A 88 -11.88 15.30 -5.82
N LYS A 89 -13.20 15.05 -5.83
CA LYS A 89 -13.99 14.99 -7.07
C LYS A 89 -14.06 16.34 -7.79
N VAL A 90 -14.45 17.41 -7.10
CA VAL A 90 -14.62 18.77 -7.68
C VAL A 90 -13.32 19.34 -8.24
N VAL A 91 -12.19 19.13 -7.56
CA VAL A 91 -10.89 19.62 -8.01
C VAL A 91 -10.44 18.92 -9.30
N ASN A 92 -10.79 17.64 -9.46
CA ASN A 92 -10.46 16.84 -10.65
C ASN A 92 -11.52 16.88 -11.76
N ASP A 93 -12.70 17.48 -11.52
CA ASP A 93 -13.76 17.66 -12.52
C ASP A 93 -13.28 18.61 -13.65
N LYS A 94 -13.04 18.03 -14.82
CA LYS A 94 -12.60 18.75 -16.03
C LYS A 94 -13.68 19.70 -16.56
N LEU A 95 -14.96 19.35 -16.44
CA LEU A 95 -16.09 20.15 -16.91
C LEU A 95 -16.31 21.35 -15.99
N PHE A 96 -16.31 21.15 -14.67
CA PHE A 96 -16.38 22.25 -13.70
C PHE A 96 -15.21 23.23 -13.89
N ARG A 97 -13.99 22.73 -14.09
CA ARG A 97 -12.81 23.55 -14.36
C ARG A 97 -12.90 24.34 -15.67
N ALA A 98 -13.54 23.80 -16.70
CA ALA A 98 -13.76 24.50 -17.96
C ALA A 98 -14.86 25.59 -17.84
N MET A 99 -16.04 25.22 -17.32
CA MET A 99 -17.20 26.12 -17.21
C MET A 99 -17.04 27.22 -16.16
N HIS A 100 -16.38 26.90 -15.03
CA HIS A 100 -16.31 27.78 -13.85
C HIS A 100 -14.87 28.05 -13.42
N LYS A 101 -13.95 28.22 -14.39
CA LYS A 101 -12.49 28.39 -14.22
C LYS A 101 -12.07 29.27 -13.02
N LYS A 102 -12.69 30.43 -12.82
CA LYS A 102 -12.39 31.34 -11.70
C LYS A 102 -12.82 30.75 -10.35
N THR A 103 -14.03 30.19 -10.26
CA THR A 103 -14.54 29.51 -9.06
C THR A 103 -13.73 28.27 -8.74
N HIS A 104 -13.36 27.45 -9.73
CA HIS A 104 -12.50 26.27 -9.55
C HIS A 104 -11.14 26.66 -8.95
N ALA A 105 -10.46 27.64 -9.54
CA ALA A 105 -9.16 28.12 -9.04
C ALA A 105 -9.24 28.64 -7.59
N THR A 106 -10.31 29.36 -7.23
CA THR A 106 -10.56 29.79 -5.85
C THR A 106 -10.89 28.60 -4.94
N PHE A 107 -11.69 27.63 -5.40
CA PHE A 107 -12.14 26.48 -4.62
C PHE A 107 -11.01 25.52 -4.23
N VAL A 108 -9.95 25.39 -5.04
CA VAL A 108 -8.75 24.61 -4.64
C VAL A 108 -8.18 25.10 -3.30
N GLN A 109 -8.17 26.42 -3.05
CA GLN A 109 -7.68 27.00 -1.79
C GLN A 109 -8.76 27.05 -0.71
N VAL A 110 -9.99 27.44 -1.08
CA VAL A 110 -11.13 27.55 -0.14
C VAL A 110 -11.52 26.19 0.43
N GLY A 111 -11.60 25.15 -0.41
CA GLY A 111 -11.89 23.78 0.01
C GLY A 111 -10.80 23.18 0.92
N GLN A 112 -9.53 23.53 0.71
CA GLN A 112 -8.45 23.17 1.65
C GLN A 112 -8.57 23.89 3.00
N ALA A 113 -9.06 25.14 3.01
CA ALA A 113 -9.33 25.84 4.26
C ALA A 113 -10.53 25.23 4.99
N PHE A 114 -11.60 24.85 4.27
CA PHE A 114 -12.74 24.15 4.87
C PHE A 114 -12.36 22.76 5.38
N LEU A 115 -11.51 22.01 4.68
CA LEU A 115 -10.92 20.77 5.19
C LEU A 115 -10.11 20.98 6.48
N LYS A 116 -9.36 22.08 6.60
CA LYS A 116 -8.64 22.43 7.85
C LYS A 116 -9.60 22.76 8.98
N PHE A 117 -10.65 23.54 8.69
CA PHE A 117 -11.73 23.84 9.63
C PHE A 117 -12.42 22.55 10.14
N LEU A 118 -12.85 21.65 9.25
CA LEU A 118 -13.44 20.37 9.66
C LEU A 118 -12.44 19.50 10.46
N LYS A 119 -11.13 19.55 10.13
CA LYS A 119 -10.08 18.83 10.85
C LYS A 119 -9.79 19.41 12.25
N SER A 120 -10.03 20.70 12.49
CA SER A 120 -9.90 21.32 13.82
C SER A 120 -11.03 20.95 14.80
N LYS A 121 -12.01 20.13 14.40
CA LYS A 121 -13.18 19.74 15.22
C LYS A 121 -13.85 20.93 15.94
N PRO A 122 -14.25 21.98 15.21
CA PRO A 122 -14.90 23.16 15.79
C PRO A 122 -16.17 22.71 16.51
N THR A 123 -16.33 23.15 17.76
CA THR A 123 -17.61 23.00 18.45
C THR A 123 -18.62 23.93 17.77
N ILE A 124 -19.45 23.35 16.91
CA ILE A 124 -20.60 24.01 16.27
C ILE A 124 -21.66 24.19 17.36
N HIS A 125 -21.45 25.16 18.24
CA HIS A 125 -22.26 25.40 19.42
C HIS A 125 -23.64 25.95 19.03
N LYS A 126 -24.71 25.34 19.53
CA LYS A 126 -26.00 26.04 19.68
C LYS A 126 -25.77 27.24 20.59
N VAL A 127 -26.06 28.44 20.10
CA VAL A 127 -25.83 29.69 20.82
C VAL A 127 -26.73 29.77 22.06
N SER A 128 -26.11 29.91 23.22
CA SER A 128 -26.65 30.66 24.35
C SER A 128 -25.48 31.29 25.12
N ALA A 129 -25.63 32.55 25.53
CA ALA A 129 -24.57 33.37 26.16
C ALA A 129 -24.28 32.88 27.61
N ILE A 130 -23.21 33.25 28.34
CA ILE A 130 -22.54 34.54 28.59
C ILE A 130 -21.07 34.27 29.02
N PRO A 131 -20.08 35.17 28.78
CA PRO A 131 -18.66 34.90 29.04
C PRO A 131 -18.16 35.24 30.47
N ILE A 132 -17.18 34.48 30.97
CA ILE A 132 -16.31 34.87 32.11
C ILE A 132 -14.84 34.50 31.82
N LYS A 133 -13.96 35.50 31.91
CA LYS A 133 -12.51 35.42 32.20
C LYS A 133 -12.31 36.08 33.60
N PRO A 134 -11.19 35.95 34.34
CA PRO A 134 -9.81 35.97 33.82
C PRO A 134 -8.73 35.12 34.58
N SER A 135 -7.47 35.24 34.09
CA SER A 135 -6.20 35.02 34.83
C SER A 135 -5.79 33.57 35.14
N SER A 136 -4.50 33.15 35.07
CA SER A 136 -3.23 33.84 34.78
C SER A 136 -2.20 32.84 34.20
N GLN A 137 -1.26 33.30 33.37
CA GLN A 137 -0.10 32.49 32.92
C GLN A 137 0.96 32.32 34.02
N PRO A 138 1.91 31.40 33.80
CA PRO A 138 3.29 31.86 33.57
C PRO A 138 3.87 31.40 32.22
N ASP A 139 4.66 32.27 31.58
CA ASP A 139 5.34 32.00 30.31
C ASP A 139 6.55 31.07 30.49
N SER A 140 6.28 29.77 30.44
CA SER A 140 7.23 28.80 29.91
C SER A 140 6.46 27.73 29.14
N HIS A 141 6.63 27.67 27.82
CA HIS A 141 6.14 26.52 27.05
C HIS A 141 6.88 25.27 27.53
N LEU A 142 6.22 24.48 28.40
CA LEU A 142 6.71 23.18 28.83
C LEU A 142 6.98 22.32 27.60
N THR A 143 8.01 21.48 27.63
CA THR A 143 8.15 20.43 26.62
C THR A 143 7.03 19.40 26.75
N ILE A 144 6.82 18.59 25.71
CA ILE A 144 5.85 17.48 25.76
C ILE A 144 6.16 16.54 26.93
N LYS A 145 7.44 16.25 27.20
CA LYS A 145 7.88 15.41 28.31
C LYS A 145 7.54 16.02 29.67
N GLU A 146 7.82 17.30 29.88
CA GLU A 146 7.50 18.01 31.12
C GLU A 146 5.99 18.14 31.34
N SER A 147 5.22 18.33 30.27
CA SER A 147 3.75 18.35 30.32
C SER A 147 3.17 17.00 30.75
N ILE A 148 3.72 15.90 30.25
CA ILE A 148 3.35 14.53 30.66
C ILE A 148 3.69 14.30 32.14
N ILE A 149 4.87 14.73 32.59
CA ILE A 149 5.30 14.65 34.00
C ILE A 149 4.29 15.40 34.88
N ARG A 150 4.01 16.67 34.56
CA ARG A 150 3.10 17.53 35.34
C ARG A 150 1.68 16.94 35.47
N VAL A 151 1.17 16.30 34.42
CA VAL A 151 -0.12 15.60 34.46
C VAL A 151 -0.08 14.38 35.39
N LEU A 152 0.93 13.52 35.27
CA LEU A 152 1.05 12.31 36.09
C LEU A 152 1.39 12.60 37.56
N GLU A 153 2.08 13.72 37.84
CA GLU A 153 2.27 14.25 39.20
C GLU A 153 0.96 14.70 39.84
N ASN A 154 0.10 15.39 39.11
CA ASN A 154 -1.15 15.93 39.66
C ASN A 154 -2.20 14.83 39.89
N GLU A 155 -2.32 13.87 38.98
CA GLU A 155 -3.44 12.92 38.97
C GLU A 155 -3.23 11.69 39.89
N HIS A 156 -2.00 11.42 40.35
CA HIS A 156 -1.64 10.35 41.31
C HIS A 156 -2.07 8.90 40.91
N GLN A 157 -2.65 8.70 39.74
CA GLN A 157 -3.15 7.43 39.21
C GLN A 157 -2.59 7.14 37.81
N GLY A 158 -2.63 5.87 37.40
CA GLY A 158 -2.13 5.46 36.08
C GLY A 158 -3.07 5.90 34.95
N MET A 159 -2.57 6.68 33.99
CA MET A 159 -3.37 7.24 32.90
C MET A 159 -2.98 6.66 31.53
N THR A 160 -3.94 6.49 30.63
CA THR A 160 -3.65 6.14 29.22
C THR A 160 -3.06 7.33 28.47
N VAL A 161 -2.41 7.08 27.32
CA VAL A 161 -1.92 8.16 26.42
C VAL A 161 -3.02 9.16 26.07
N GLU A 162 -4.25 8.68 25.89
CA GLU A 162 -5.39 9.53 25.53
C GLU A 162 -5.84 10.42 26.68
N GLN A 163 -5.92 9.87 27.91
CA GLN A 163 -6.21 10.65 29.10
C GLN A 163 -5.11 11.70 29.37
N ILE A 164 -3.84 11.32 29.24
CA ILE A 164 -2.70 12.23 29.38
C ILE A 164 -2.79 13.36 28.34
N TYR A 165 -3.04 13.03 27.08
CA TYR A 165 -3.18 14.01 26.00
C TYR A 165 -4.32 15.01 26.27
N TYR A 166 -5.53 14.53 26.59
CA TYR A 166 -6.65 15.45 26.85
C TYR A 166 -6.40 16.31 28.10
N LYS A 167 -5.72 15.79 29.13
CA LYS A 167 -5.35 16.58 30.31
C LYS A 167 -4.31 17.66 29.98
N ILE A 168 -3.29 17.37 29.17
CA ILE A 168 -2.32 18.38 28.68
C ILE A 168 -3.03 19.52 27.93
N ILE A 169 -4.07 19.22 27.15
CA ILE A 169 -4.88 20.23 26.46
C ILE A 169 -5.78 21.00 27.43
N ALA A 170 -6.50 20.31 28.32
CA ALA A 170 -7.44 20.90 29.26
C ALA A 170 -6.76 21.85 30.27
N ASP A 171 -5.58 21.46 30.75
CA ASP A 171 -4.77 22.23 31.70
C ASP A 171 -3.91 23.30 31.00
N GLY A 172 -3.97 23.41 29.66
CA GLY A 172 -3.24 24.41 28.87
C GLY A 172 -1.72 24.23 28.82
N LEU A 173 -1.21 23.04 29.12
CA LEU A 173 0.23 22.78 29.34
C LEU A 173 1.05 22.73 28.05
N TYR A 174 0.47 22.27 26.93
CA TYR A 174 1.16 22.24 25.63
C TYR A 174 0.22 22.28 24.41
N SER A 175 0.65 22.98 23.35
CA SER A 175 -0.04 23.04 22.06
C SER A 175 0.61 22.13 21.01
N PHE A 176 -0.07 21.06 20.58
CA PHE A 176 0.46 20.13 19.58
C PHE A 176 0.19 20.58 18.14
N GLY A 177 1.26 20.85 17.37
CA GLY A 177 1.18 21.13 15.91
C GLY A 177 1.15 19.88 15.01
N ALA A 178 1.16 18.67 15.58
CA ALA A 178 1.28 17.42 14.82
C ALA A 178 -0.07 16.90 14.32
N GLN A 179 -0.09 16.25 13.14
CA GLN A 179 -1.34 15.70 12.57
C GLN A 179 -1.97 14.56 13.40
N HIS A 180 -1.17 13.89 14.23
CA HIS A 180 -1.60 12.83 15.15
C HIS A 180 -0.96 13.09 16.53
N PRO A 181 -1.52 13.98 17.36
CA PRO A 181 -0.88 14.40 18.61
C PRO A 181 -0.77 13.26 19.63
N LEU A 182 -1.77 12.36 19.67
CA LEU A 182 -1.74 11.13 20.47
C LEU A 182 -0.52 10.24 20.18
N SER A 183 -0.09 10.13 18.92
CA SER A 183 1.13 9.36 18.61
C SER A 183 2.40 10.08 19.05
N VAL A 184 2.39 11.41 19.14
CA VAL A 184 3.53 12.18 19.68
C VAL A 184 3.63 11.97 21.20
N VAL A 185 2.51 12.05 21.93
CA VAL A 185 2.47 11.72 23.37
C VAL A 185 2.89 10.27 23.60
N ARG A 186 2.39 9.32 22.81
CA ARG A 186 2.82 7.90 22.88
C ARG A 186 4.32 7.76 22.65
N VAL A 187 4.86 8.36 21.60
CA VAL A 187 6.30 8.27 21.30
C VAL A 187 7.12 8.89 22.41
N GLU A 188 6.76 10.07 22.90
CA GLU A 188 7.56 10.76 23.91
C GLU A 188 7.52 10.05 25.28
N ILE A 189 6.36 9.49 25.67
CA ILE A 189 6.27 8.66 26.87
C ILE A 189 7.02 7.33 26.68
N ASP A 190 6.87 6.65 25.53
CA ASP A 190 7.52 5.36 25.25
C ASP A 190 9.04 5.45 25.11
N ARG A 191 9.59 6.61 24.72
CA ARG A 191 11.04 6.89 24.69
C ARG A 191 11.66 6.97 26.08
N ALA A 192 10.91 7.50 27.05
CA ALA A 192 11.33 7.72 28.43
C ALA A 192 10.66 6.76 29.42
N CYS A 193 10.18 5.59 28.95
CA CYS A 193 9.50 4.60 29.78
C CYS A 193 10.36 3.37 29.99
N ALA A 194 10.64 3.02 31.25
CA ALA A 194 11.65 2.04 31.63
C ALA A 194 11.45 0.67 30.94
N ASN A 195 10.22 0.16 30.97
CA ASN A 195 9.82 -1.14 30.41
C ASN A 195 9.39 -1.10 28.92
N SER A 196 9.82 -0.08 28.16
CA SER A 196 9.47 0.10 26.73
C SER A 196 10.50 -0.49 25.75
N ASN A 197 10.03 -1.24 24.74
CA ASN A 197 10.87 -1.77 23.66
C ASN A 197 11.18 -0.74 22.55
N TYR A 198 11.08 0.56 22.83
CA TYR A 198 11.24 1.62 21.84
C TYR A 198 12.72 1.82 21.47
N THR A 199 13.03 1.85 20.16
CA THR A 199 14.40 1.76 19.62
C THR A 199 15.29 2.97 19.85
N ILE A 200 14.70 4.14 20.14
CA ILE A 200 15.43 5.39 20.42
C ILE A 200 15.05 5.80 21.85
N ARG A 201 15.86 5.44 22.85
CA ARG A 201 15.57 5.75 24.26
C ARG A 201 15.98 7.18 24.61
N ALA A 202 15.27 7.80 25.55
CA ALA A 202 15.68 9.04 26.19
C ALA A 202 16.84 8.79 27.17
N SER A 203 17.63 9.81 27.49
CA SER A 203 18.78 9.72 28.41
C SER A 203 18.42 9.40 29.86
N LYS A 204 17.15 9.55 30.24
CA LYS A 204 16.63 9.19 31.56
C LYS A 204 15.19 8.70 31.44
N ASP A 205 14.94 7.52 32.01
CA ASP A 205 13.60 6.98 32.18
C ASP A 205 12.85 7.76 33.27
N CYS A 206 11.63 8.19 32.95
CA CYS A 206 10.77 8.97 33.84
C CYS A 206 9.42 8.27 34.08
N PHE A 207 9.09 7.26 33.28
CA PHE A 207 7.77 6.62 33.28
C PHE A 207 7.89 5.10 33.40
N ARG A 208 6.86 4.46 33.93
CA ARG A 208 6.59 3.02 33.76
C ARG A 208 5.19 2.85 33.21
N PHE A 209 4.91 1.73 32.54
CA PHE A 209 3.54 1.37 32.18
C PHE A 209 3.12 0.03 32.76
N GLU A 210 1.82 -0.12 32.96
CA GLU A 210 1.15 -1.37 33.35
C GLU A 210 -0.06 -1.56 32.42
N ARG A 211 -0.76 -2.70 32.51
CA ARG A 211 -2.05 -2.89 31.84
C ARG A 211 -3.17 -2.89 32.86
N ASN A 212 -4.19 -2.08 32.65
CA ASN A 212 -5.38 -2.04 33.51
C ASN A 212 -6.25 -3.30 33.32
N GLN A 213 -7.34 -3.41 34.08
CA GLN A 213 -8.27 -4.55 34.01
C GLN A 213 -8.94 -4.76 32.63
N LYS A 214 -8.94 -3.73 31.77
CA LYS A 214 -9.41 -3.79 30.37
C LYS A 214 -8.29 -4.13 29.37
N GLY A 215 -7.09 -4.41 29.85
CA GLY A 215 -5.89 -4.65 29.04
C GLY A 215 -5.24 -3.39 28.46
N GLU A 216 -5.73 -2.20 28.78
CA GLU A 216 -5.24 -0.93 28.23
C GLU A 216 -3.93 -0.51 28.89
N LYS A 217 -3.01 0.08 28.11
CA LYS A 217 -1.70 0.54 28.59
C LYS A 217 -1.85 1.87 29.35
N VAL A 218 -1.64 1.83 30.66
CA VAL A 218 -1.67 2.99 31.57
C VAL A 218 -0.26 3.29 32.08
N TYR A 219 0.07 4.56 32.28
CA TYR A 219 1.42 5.03 32.61
C TYR A 219 1.44 5.74 33.96
N PHE A 220 2.56 5.58 34.66
CA PHE A 220 2.84 6.18 35.96
C PHE A 220 4.22 6.86 35.93
N LEU A 221 4.40 7.88 36.76
CA LEU A 221 5.70 8.48 37.03
C LEU A 221 6.60 7.50 37.83
N LEU A 222 7.89 7.42 37.51
CA LEU A 222 8.88 6.85 38.42
C LEU A 222 9.21 7.87 39.52
N LEU A 223 9.08 7.49 40.79
CA LEU A 223 9.70 8.27 41.86
C LEU A 223 11.22 8.23 41.69
N SER A 224 11.85 9.40 41.58
CA SER A 224 13.30 9.51 41.52
C SER A 224 13.91 9.40 42.92
N THR A 225 14.39 8.22 43.29
CA THR A 225 15.37 8.09 44.37
C THR A 225 16.73 8.60 43.89
N LEU A 226 17.23 9.66 44.52
CA LEU A 226 18.64 10.04 44.46
C LEU A 226 19.46 9.06 45.28
N THR A 227 20.29 8.27 44.62
CA THR A 227 21.62 7.74 45.02
C THR A 227 21.95 6.60 44.04
N ASP A 228 23.17 6.24 43.65
CA ASP A 228 24.58 6.65 43.76
C ASP A 228 25.37 5.32 43.56
N ASP A 229 26.67 5.37 43.31
CA ASP A 229 27.42 4.30 42.64
C ASP A 229 27.69 2.99 43.43
N THR A 230 28.17 1.98 42.67
CA THR A 230 29.09 0.86 43.02
C THR A 230 28.57 -0.58 43.21
N ALA A 231 29.48 -1.52 42.88
CA ALA A 231 29.56 -2.96 43.20
C ALA A 231 28.92 -4.03 42.27
N GLN A 232 29.77 -4.59 41.40
CA GLN A 232 29.90 -6.05 41.13
C GLN A 232 30.84 -6.68 42.20
N PRO A 233 31.15 -8.01 42.23
CA PRO A 233 30.52 -9.22 41.66
C PRO A 233 30.50 -10.46 42.61
N SER A 234 29.86 -11.57 42.21
CA SER A 234 30.22 -12.99 42.55
C SER A 234 29.20 -13.94 41.87
N ILE A 235 29.54 -14.82 40.91
CA ILE A 235 30.32 -16.07 40.98
C ILE A 235 29.81 -17.05 42.04
N ILE A 236 29.14 -18.13 41.59
CA ILE A 236 29.19 -19.47 42.21
C ILE A 236 29.39 -20.50 41.09
N ILE A 237 30.25 -21.48 41.35
CA ILE A 237 30.64 -22.58 40.46
C ILE A 237 29.76 -23.80 40.77
N GLY A 238 29.36 -24.54 39.73
CA GLY A 238 28.69 -25.83 39.85
C GLY A 238 29.10 -26.75 38.70
N SER A 239 30.21 -27.45 38.87
CA SER A 239 30.73 -28.43 37.92
C SER A 239 30.23 -29.83 38.26
N GLU A 240 29.74 -30.58 37.28
CA GLU A 240 29.80 -32.04 37.33
C GLU A 240 29.98 -32.62 35.93
N SER A 241 30.75 -33.70 35.85
CA SER A 241 31.37 -34.22 34.64
C SER A 241 30.91 -35.64 34.33
N ALA A 242 30.66 -35.93 33.06
CA ALA A 242 30.57 -37.30 32.55
C ALA A 242 31.30 -37.41 31.20
N GLU A 243 32.15 -38.43 31.08
CA GLU A 243 33.01 -38.75 29.93
C GLU A 243 32.50 -40.04 29.23
N PRO A 244 33.08 -40.55 28.13
CA PRO A 244 32.38 -40.53 26.84
C PRO A 244 32.05 -41.90 26.24
N GLU A 245 31.00 -41.99 25.41
CA GLU A 245 30.73 -43.16 24.56
C GLU A 245 30.96 -42.87 23.06
N GLN A 246 32.05 -43.49 22.57
CA GLN A 246 32.37 -43.96 21.22
C GLN A 246 31.57 -43.43 20.01
N ALA A 247 32.26 -42.65 19.17
CA ALA A 247 31.76 -42.19 17.88
C ALA A 247 31.82 -43.28 16.78
N SER A 248 30.68 -43.56 16.16
CA SER A 248 30.62 -44.17 14.82
C SER A 248 30.93 -43.13 13.75
N LYS A 249 31.86 -43.42 12.84
CA LYS A 249 32.23 -42.52 11.74
C LYS A 249 31.16 -42.53 10.64
N GLU A 250 30.36 -41.48 10.58
CA GLU A 250 29.73 -41.04 9.32
C GLU A 250 30.61 -39.95 8.66
N PRO A 251 30.57 -39.81 7.31
CA PRO A 251 31.43 -38.86 6.61
C PRO A 251 30.96 -37.42 6.86
N ASN A 252 31.74 -36.65 7.63
CA ASN A 252 31.54 -35.21 7.78
C ASN A 252 31.60 -34.51 6.42
N ASN A 253 30.45 -34.12 5.89
CA ASN A 253 30.34 -33.21 4.76
C ASN A 253 30.66 -31.79 5.25
N ILE A 254 31.92 -31.37 5.08
CA ILE A 254 32.41 -30.07 5.57
C ILE A 254 31.90 -28.96 4.65
N GLU A 255 30.93 -28.17 5.13
CA GLU A 255 30.34 -27.06 4.37
C GLU A 255 30.64 -25.71 5.02
N ILE A 256 31.26 -24.79 4.26
CA ILE A 256 31.63 -23.44 4.70
C ILE A 256 30.45 -22.46 4.60
N TRP A 257 29.56 -22.62 3.61
CA TRP A 257 28.43 -21.73 3.38
C TRP A 257 27.29 -22.41 2.63
N ASN A 258 26.08 -22.32 3.19
CA ASN A 258 24.82 -22.83 2.62
C ASN A 258 23.64 -22.02 3.19
N ASP A 259 22.42 -22.28 2.72
CA ASP A 259 21.17 -21.65 3.20
C ASP A 259 20.94 -21.71 4.72
N SER A 260 21.37 -22.78 5.39
CA SER A 260 21.24 -22.97 6.84
C SER A 260 22.27 -22.13 7.60
N ILE A 261 23.53 -22.20 7.16
CA ILE A 261 24.65 -21.40 7.66
C ILE A 261 24.34 -19.91 7.48
N GLU A 262 23.80 -19.49 6.33
CA GLU A 262 23.40 -18.10 6.11
C GLU A 262 22.32 -17.65 7.11
N ARG A 263 21.27 -18.46 7.34
CA ARG A 263 20.22 -18.12 8.32
C ARG A 263 20.78 -18.04 9.74
N ASN A 264 21.62 -18.99 10.15
CA ASN A 264 22.25 -19.01 11.47
C ASN A 264 23.20 -17.81 11.64
N PHE A 265 23.95 -17.45 10.60
CA PHE A 265 24.79 -16.26 10.55
C PHE A 265 23.96 -14.97 10.69
N GLN A 266 22.82 -14.84 10.00
CA GLN A 266 21.92 -13.70 10.17
C GLN A 266 21.32 -13.60 11.58
N ILE A 267 21.00 -14.74 12.21
CA ILE A 267 20.48 -14.79 13.59
C ILE A 267 21.59 -14.37 14.58
N TRP A 268 22.81 -14.88 14.41
CA TRP A 268 23.96 -14.51 15.23
C TRP A 268 24.35 -13.04 15.05
N MET A 269 24.34 -12.51 13.84
CA MET A 269 24.58 -11.08 13.61
C MET A 269 23.55 -10.21 14.35
N LYS A 270 22.27 -10.61 14.39
CA LYS A 270 21.24 -9.92 15.19
C LYS A 270 21.50 -10.04 16.68
N SER A 271 21.94 -11.20 17.20
CA SER A 271 22.29 -11.34 18.63
C SER A 271 23.55 -10.57 19.03
N LYS A 272 24.41 -10.23 18.06
CA LYS A 272 25.55 -9.30 18.22
C LYS A 272 25.20 -7.84 17.88
N ASN A 273 23.92 -7.46 17.85
CA ASN A 273 23.41 -6.10 17.62
C ASN A 273 23.77 -5.47 16.25
N TYR A 274 24.09 -6.27 15.22
CA TYR A 274 24.22 -5.73 13.87
C TYR A 274 22.83 -5.36 13.30
N ALA A 275 22.76 -4.22 12.61
CA ALA A 275 21.54 -3.81 11.93
C ALA A 275 21.14 -4.81 10.82
N SER A 276 19.84 -5.04 10.63
CA SER A 276 19.31 -5.99 9.63
C SER A 276 19.75 -5.69 8.19
N SER A 277 20.02 -4.43 7.85
CA SER A 277 20.61 -4.02 6.58
C SER A 277 22.08 -4.47 6.45
N THR A 278 22.87 -4.32 7.53
CA THR A 278 24.26 -4.77 7.59
C THR A 278 24.36 -6.30 7.52
N ALA A 279 23.49 -7.02 8.24
CA ALA A 279 23.43 -8.48 8.17
C ALA A 279 23.14 -8.98 6.75
N ARG A 280 22.12 -8.42 6.09
CA ARG A 280 21.82 -8.74 4.68
C ARG A 280 22.97 -8.36 3.74
N GLY A 281 23.63 -7.23 3.98
CA GLY A 281 24.81 -6.79 3.23
C GLY A 281 26.01 -7.72 3.38
N TYR A 282 26.20 -8.32 4.56
CA TYR A 282 27.29 -9.28 4.81
C TYR A 282 26.97 -10.64 4.19
N CYS A 283 25.74 -11.15 4.30
CA CYS A 283 25.31 -12.36 3.60
C CYS A 283 25.45 -12.21 2.08
N SER A 284 25.01 -11.09 1.50
CA SER A 284 25.19 -10.81 0.07
C SER A 284 26.67 -10.75 -0.32
N ALA A 285 27.54 -10.20 0.53
CA ALA A 285 28.98 -10.16 0.29
C ALA A 285 29.61 -11.57 0.34
N ILE A 286 29.25 -12.40 1.33
CA ILE A 286 29.75 -13.77 1.48
C ILE A 286 29.27 -14.65 0.32
N ASN A 287 28.00 -14.55 -0.08
CA ASN A 287 27.47 -15.25 -1.27
C ASN A 287 28.28 -14.93 -2.53
N GLN A 288 28.62 -13.65 -2.77
CA GLN A 288 29.45 -13.25 -3.90
C GLN A 288 30.88 -13.80 -3.81
N ILE A 289 31.48 -13.81 -2.61
CA ILE A 289 32.82 -14.38 -2.39
C ILE A 289 32.79 -15.89 -2.66
N VAL A 290 31.84 -16.62 -2.09
CA VAL A 290 31.71 -18.08 -2.25
C VAL A 290 31.49 -18.47 -3.71
N GLN A 291 30.65 -17.72 -4.44
CA GLN A 291 30.44 -17.96 -5.87
C GLN A 291 31.70 -17.65 -6.71
N ASN A 292 32.36 -16.53 -6.47
CA ASN A 292 33.50 -16.07 -7.28
C ASN A 292 34.81 -16.81 -6.98
N PHE A 293 34.97 -17.38 -5.77
CA PHE A 293 36.18 -18.07 -5.32
C PHE A 293 35.91 -19.52 -4.91
N LYS A 294 34.89 -20.16 -5.50
CA LYS A 294 34.51 -21.53 -5.21
C LYS A 294 35.70 -22.51 -5.23
N SER A 295 36.61 -22.38 -6.19
CA SER A 295 37.81 -23.24 -6.25
C SER A 295 38.76 -23.11 -5.04
N LEU A 296 38.82 -21.95 -4.38
CA LEU A 296 39.57 -21.80 -3.12
C LEU A 296 38.80 -22.39 -1.94
N MET A 297 37.46 -22.33 -1.98
CA MET A 297 36.59 -22.96 -0.98
C MET A 297 36.69 -24.48 -1.06
N ASP A 298 36.66 -25.05 -2.26
CA ASP A 298 36.76 -26.49 -2.51
C ASP A 298 38.13 -27.03 -2.03
N VAL A 299 39.23 -26.28 -2.23
CA VAL A 299 40.56 -26.60 -1.66
C VAL A 299 40.57 -26.51 -0.13
N ALA A 300 39.96 -25.47 0.44
CA ALA A 300 39.91 -25.32 1.89
C ALA A 300 39.07 -26.40 2.58
N VAL A 301 38.01 -26.88 1.93
CA VAL A 301 37.18 -28.01 2.39
C VAL A 301 37.91 -29.34 2.26
N SER A 302 38.64 -29.58 1.17
CA SER A 302 39.32 -30.86 0.94
C SER A 302 40.58 -31.07 1.78
N GLU A 303 41.23 -29.98 2.20
CA GLU A 303 42.50 -30.02 2.94
C GLU A 303 42.38 -29.62 4.43
N SER A 304 41.18 -29.60 5.01
CA SER A 304 40.95 -29.30 6.43
C SER A 304 40.08 -30.38 7.10
N PRO A 305 40.44 -30.87 8.31
CA PRO A 305 39.70 -31.95 8.97
C PRO A 305 38.40 -31.50 9.66
N THR A 306 38.21 -30.20 9.92
CA THR A 306 36.96 -29.65 10.51
C THR A 306 36.49 -28.38 9.81
N THR A 307 35.21 -28.03 9.99
CA THR A 307 34.62 -26.82 9.39
C THR A 307 35.27 -25.51 9.81
N PRO A 308 35.64 -25.27 11.09
CA PRO A 308 36.41 -24.07 11.46
C PRO A 308 37.76 -23.97 10.78
N GLU A 309 38.49 -25.08 10.65
CA GLU A 309 39.78 -25.13 9.94
C GLU A 309 39.60 -24.93 8.43
N ALA A 310 38.49 -25.39 7.85
CA ALA A 310 38.14 -25.13 6.46
C ALA A 310 37.82 -23.63 6.25
N VAL A 311 37.11 -23.00 7.19
CA VAL A 311 36.83 -21.56 7.16
C VAL A 311 38.11 -20.74 7.30
N ASP A 312 38.96 -21.03 8.30
CA ASP A 312 40.24 -20.33 8.52
C ASP A 312 41.17 -20.44 7.30
N LYS A 313 41.26 -21.63 6.72
CA LYS A 313 42.01 -21.90 5.49
C LYS A 313 41.45 -21.16 4.28
N PHE A 314 40.13 -21.11 4.12
CA PHE A 314 39.47 -20.34 3.05
C PHE A 314 39.73 -18.84 3.19
N VAL A 315 39.62 -18.29 4.41
CA VAL A 315 39.94 -16.88 4.70
C VAL A 315 41.41 -16.56 4.40
N SER A 316 42.32 -17.46 4.77
CA SER A 316 43.75 -17.34 4.48
C SER A 316 44.03 -17.35 2.97
N LEU A 317 43.41 -18.27 2.22
CA LEU A 317 43.54 -18.34 0.75
C LEU A 317 42.98 -17.10 0.06
N LEU A 318 41.86 -16.54 0.53
CA LEU A 318 41.32 -15.27 0.02
C LEU A 318 42.29 -14.11 0.24
N HIS A 319 42.87 -13.98 1.43
CA HIS A 319 43.83 -12.92 1.74
C HIS A 319 45.18 -13.04 1.03
N GLN A 320 45.53 -14.22 0.50
CA GLN A 320 46.71 -14.44 -0.33
C GLN A 320 46.42 -14.27 -1.84
N ASN A 321 45.15 -14.24 -2.24
CA ASN A 321 44.78 -14.24 -3.65
C ASN A 321 44.79 -12.82 -4.27
N THR A 322 45.74 -12.56 -5.17
CA THR A 322 45.89 -11.27 -5.86
C THR A 322 44.63 -10.81 -6.60
N ARG A 323 43.81 -11.74 -7.12
CA ARG A 323 42.53 -11.42 -7.80
C ARG A 323 41.46 -10.99 -6.81
N PHE A 324 41.40 -11.57 -5.61
CA PHE A 324 40.55 -11.07 -4.52
C PHE A 324 41.00 -9.67 -4.06
N ILE A 325 42.30 -9.50 -3.78
CA ILE A 325 42.86 -8.22 -3.32
C ILE A 325 42.61 -7.09 -4.32
N THR A 326 42.72 -7.36 -5.63
CA THR A 326 42.48 -6.37 -6.69
C THR A 326 40.99 -6.12 -6.95
N ALA A 327 40.18 -7.17 -7.11
CA ALA A 327 38.76 -7.04 -7.42
C ALA A 327 37.94 -6.35 -6.31
N TYR A 328 38.37 -6.46 -5.04
CA TYR A 328 37.67 -5.86 -3.89
C TYR A 328 38.43 -4.67 -3.28
N SER A 329 39.43 -4.13 -3.99
CA SER A 329 40.28 -3.02 -3.53
C SER A 329 39.51 -1.73 -3.17
N THR A 330 38.45 -1.39 -3.92
CA THR A 330 37.60 -0.21 -3.69
C THR A 330 36.51 -0.41 -2.63
N ALA A 331 36.16 -1.67 -2.31
CA ALA A 331 35.14 -2.02 -1.32
C ALA A 331 35.71 -2.74 -0.08
N LYS A 332 37.04 -2.67 0.10
CA LYS A 332 37.86 -3.49 0.99
C LYS A 332 37.33 -3.61 2.41
N ASN A 333 36.78 -2.52 2.96
CA ASN A 333 36.26 -2.49 4.32
C ASN A 333 35.00 -3.35 4.50
N GLN A 334 34.09 -3.43 3.52
CA GLN A 334 32.84 -4.18 3.69
C GLN A 334 33.06 -5.69 3.58
N TYR A 335 33.80 -6.13 2.56
CA TYR A 335 34.06 -7.56 2.32
C TYR A 335 34.96 -8.16 3.40
N ASN A 336 36.04 -7.47 3.82
CA ASN A 336 36.87 -7.92 4.94
C ASN A 336 36.08 -7.97 6.26
N SER A 337 35.15 -7.02 6.48
CA SER A 337 34.29 -7.06 7.68
C SER A 337 33.29 -8.20 7.65
N ALA A 338 32.75 -8.54 6.47
CA ALA A 338 31.85 -9.69 6.29
C ALA A 338 32.59 -11.02 6.51
N VAL A 339 33.80 -11.15 5.96
CA VAL A 339 34.67 -12.34 6.15
C VAL A 339 35.14 -12.47 7.61
N SER A 340 35.53 -11.38 8.27
CA SER A 340 35.88 -11.39 9.69
C SER A 340 34.69 -11.70 10.59
N ALA A 341 33.48 -11.25 10.24
CA ALA A 341 32.26 -11.65 10.92
C ALA A 341 31.96 -13.15 10.72
N LEU A 342 32.14 -13.69 9.51
CA LEU A 342 31.99 -15.11 9.22
C LEU A 342 32.93 -15.96 10.08
N TYR A 343 34.19 -15.59 10.17
CA TYR A 343 35.18 -16.25 11.04
C TYR A 343 34.70 -16.33 12.50
N ARG A 344 34.31 -15.19 13.07
CA ARG A 344 33.81 -15.09 14.45
C ARG A 344 32.50 -15.86 14.70
N PHE A 345 31.70 -16.08 13.66
CA PHE A 345 30.51 -16.92 13.74
C PHE A 345 30.88 -18.41 13.85
N PHE A 346 31.89 -18.85 13.09
CA PHE A 346 32.43 -20.21 13.20
C PHE A 346 33.19 -20.43 14.52
N GLU A 347 33.99 -19.48 14.99
CA GLU A 347 34.58 -19.54 16.35
C GLU A 347 33.53 -19.67 17.45
N ALA A 348 32.33 -19.10 17.26
CA ALA A 348 31.25 -19.16 18.25
C ALA A 348 30.54 -20.54 18.32
N GLY A 349 30.93 -21.53 17.52
CA GLY A 349 30.37 -22.89 17.59
C GLY A 349 28.95 -23.06 17.02
N LEU A 350 28.38 -22.02 16.41
CA LEU A 350 26.95 -21.97 16.02
C LEU A 350 26.65 -22.54 14.62
N TYR A 351 27.63 -23.19 14.00
CA TYR A 351 27.54 -23.79 12.68
C TYR A 351 27.17 -25.29 12.71
N SER A 352 27.37 -25.98 13.84
CA SER A 352 27.13 -27.41 14.00
C SER A 352 25.68 -27.79 14.37
N VAL A 353 24.73 -26.85 14.25
CA VAL A 353 23.28 -27.18 14.25
C VAL A 353 22.90 -27.74 12.89
N THR A 354 23.56 -28.83 12.51
CA THR A 354 23.29 -29.66 11.34
C THR A 354 22.45 -30.85 11.77
N SER A 355 21.25 -30.97 11.20
CA SER A 355 20.43 -32.19 11.24
C SER A 355 20.13 -32.77 12.65
N THR A 356 19.50 -31.98 13.52
CA THR A 356 18.35 -32.54 14.25
C THR A 356 17.13 -32.40 13.35
N HIS A 357 16.33 -33.46 13.27
CA HIS A 357 15.14 -33.63 12.43
C HIS A 357 14.38 -32.33 12.09
N GLU A 358 13.77 -32.26 10.90
CA GLU A 358 12.54 -31.45 10.77
C GLU A 358 11.60 -31.93 11.88
N THR A 359 11.50 -31.14 12.95
CA THR A 359 10.57 -31.36 14.05
C THR A 359 9.20 -31.11 13.47
N LYS A 360 8.65 -32.18 12.87
CA LYS A 360 7.30 -32.28 12.35
C LYS A 360 6.41 -31.69 13.42
N VAL A 361 5.85 -30.51 13.13
CA VAL A 361 5.06 -29.77 14.12
C VAL A 361 4.01 -30.72 14.63
N ASP A 362 3.99 -30.95 15.94
CA ASP A 362 3.11 -31.95 16.54
C ASP A 362 1.68 -31.64 16.11
N ASN A 363 1.03 -32.63 15.50
CA ASN A 363 -0.30 -32.47 14.92
C ASN A 363 -1.30 -32.04 16.01
N THR A 364 -1.06 -32.45 17.26
CA THR A 364 -1.81 -32.05 18.46
C THR A 364 -1.77 -30.54 18.67
N VAL A 365 -0.60 -29.91 18.52
CA VAL A 365 -0.42 -28.46 18.69
C VAL A 365 -1.12 -27.70 17.57
N LEU A 366 -1.05 -28.19 16.32
CA LEU A 366 -1.77 -27.61 15.19
C LEU A 366 -3.29 -27.70 15.37
N MET A 367 -3.82 -28.85 15.80
CA MET A 367 -5.24 -29.05 16.07
C MET A 367 -5.76 -28.12 17.19
N ILE A 368 -4.98 -27.87 18.24
CA ILE A 368 -5.34 -26.93 19.31
C ILE A 368 -5.35 -25.49 18.77
N ILE A 369 -4.37 -25.09 17.97
CA ILE A 369 -4.34 -23.77 17.32
C ILE A 369 -5.54 -23.59 16.38
N GLU A 370 -5.88 -24.60 15.58
CA GLU A 370 -7.03 -24.58 14.68
C GLU A 370 -8.38 -24.54 15.42
N ALA A 371 -8.52 -25.27 16.54
CA ALA A 371 -9.74 -25.31 17.31
C ALA A 371 -9.98 -24.02 18.12
N ASP A 372 -8.97 -23.58 18.88
CA ASP A 372 -9.12 -22.53 19.90
C ASP A 372 -8.70 -21.13 19.41
N TYR A 373 -7.85 -21.03 18.38
CA TYR A 373 -7.23 -19.77 17.94
C TYR A 373 -7.58 -19.42 16.48
N LYS A 374 -8.83 -19.68 16.08
CA LYS A 374 -9.38 -19.37 14.73
C LYS A 374 -9.26 -17.90 14.32
N ASN A 375 -9.23 -16.99 15.30
CA ASN A 375 -9.04 -15.56 15.10
C ASN A 375 -7.56 -15.13 15.23
N GLY A 376 -6.65 -16.11 15.21
CA GLY A 376 -5.20 -15.92 15.21
C GLY A 376 -4.53 -16.18 16.56
N PHE A 377 -3.26 -16.57 16.49
CA PHE A 377 -2.38 -16.87 17.61
C PHE A 377 -1.28 -15.81 17.73
N MET A 378 -0.89 -15.46 18.96
CA MET A 378 0.23 -14.56 19.22
C MET A 378 1.32 -15.30 19.99
N PHE A 379 2.58 -15.20 19.57
CA PHE A 379 3.72 -15.77 20.29
C PHE A 379 4.13 -14.88 21.48
N ASN A 380 3.21 -14.71 22.43
CA ASN A 380 3.43 -14.05 23.72
C ASN A 380 3.42 -15.09 24.87
N SER A 381 3.90 -14.70 26.05
CA SER A 381 4.01 -15.59 27.22
C SER A 381 2.69 -16.23 27.65
N THR A 382 1.57 -15.49 27.62
CA THR A 382 0.25 -16.00 28.00
C THR A 382 -0.27 -17.04 27.02
N SER A 383 -0.24 -16.73 25.72
CA SER A 383 -0.71 -17.63 24.66
C SER A 383 0.16 -18.89 24.56
N LEU A 384 1.48 -18.76 24.73
CA LEU A 384 2.39 -19.91 24.78
C LEU A 384 2.16 -20.79 26.01
N ARG A 385 1.88 -20.20 27.18
CA ARG A 385 1.54 -20.97 28.39
C ARG A 385 0.23 -21.74 28.21
N LEU A 386 -0.83 -21.07 27.75
CA LEU A 386 -2.14 -21.72 27.51
C LEU A 386 -2.06 -22.82 26.45
N LEU A 387 -1.26 -22.63 25.39
CA LEU A 387 -1.01 -23.66 24.39
C LEU A 387 -0.22 -24.83 24.98
N SER A 388 0.79 -24.56 25.81
CA SER A 388 1.61 -25.57 26.49
C SER A 388 0.79 -26.42 27.47
N GLU A 389 -0.06 -25.77 28.27
CA GLU A 389 -1.00 -26.41 29.20
C GLU A 389 -2.00 -27.31 28.45
N LYS A 390 -2.62 -26.82 27.36
CA LYS A 390 -3.58 -27.60 26.56
C LYS A 390 -2.94 -28.73 25.76
N ALA A 391 -1.74 -28.52 25.21
CA ALA A 391 -1.02 -29.54 24.45
C ALA A 391 -0.31 -30.57 25.35
N ASN A 392 -0.25 -30.33 26.67
CA ASN A 392 0.58 -31.08 27.62
C ASN A 392 2.05 -31.22 27.15
N LEU A 393 2.59 -30.16 26.54
CA LEU A 393 3.87 -30.15 25.84
C LEU A 393 4.60 -28.82 26.08
N VAL A 394 5.90 -28.87 26.34
CA VAL A 394 6.73 -27.66 26.50
C VAL A 394 6.98 -27.02 25.13
N ILE A 395 6.43 -25.82 24.90
CA ILE A 395 6.55 -25.09 23.63
C ILE A 395 7.90 -24.33 23.57
N ASN A 396 8.98 -25.08 23.34
CA ASN A 396 10.35 -24.57 23.26
C ASN A 396 10.58 -23.63 22.05
N VAL A 397 11.74 -22.96 22.00
CA VAL A 397 12.07 -21.97 20.95
C VAL A 397 12.08 -22.60 19.55
N GLU A 398 12.49 -23.86 19.41
CA GLU A 398 12.54 -24.57 18.13
C GLU A 398 11.14 -24.84 17.59
N LEU A 399 10.23 -25.36 18.41
CA LEU A 399 8.83 -25.58 18.06
C LEU A 399 8.13 -24.25 17.73
N GLN A 400 8.42 -23.18 18.46
CA GLN A 400 7.93 -21.84 18.10
C GLN A 400 8.43 -21.39 16.73
N ASN A 401 9.71 -21.61 16.40
CA ASN A 401 10.26 -21.27 15.10
C ASN A 401 9.70 -22.16 13.98
N SER A 402 9.39 -23.44 14.25
CA SER A 402 8.69 -24.32 13.31
C SER A 402 7.25 -23.88 13.07
N LEU A 403 6.48 -23.55 14.12
CA LEU A 403 5.14 -22.98 14.01
C LEU A 403 5.12 -21.65 13.22
N LYS A 404 6.06 -20.74 13.51
CA LYS A 404 6.20 -19.46 12.77
C LYS A 404 6.56 -19.64 11.30
N ARG A 405 7.09 -20.81 10.89
CA ARG A 405 7.36 -21.16 9.49
C ARG A 405 6.16 -21.80 8.79
N THR A 406 5.22 -22.41 9.53
CA THR A 406 4.00 -23.02 8.99
C THR A 406 2.77 -22.11 9.04
N MET A 407 2.82 -21.02 9.81
CA MET A 407 1.72 -20.06 9.98
C MET A 407 1.97 -18.77 9.20
N PHE A 408 0.91 -18.24 8.59
CA PHE A 408 0.91 -16.90 8.00
C PHE A 408 1.09 -15.84 9.09
N HIS A 409 2.08 -14.95 8.95
CA HIS A 409 2.33 -13.82 9.84
C HIS A 409 1.73 -12.54 9.26
N ARG A 410 0.79 -11.94 9.98
CA ARG A 410 0.18 -10.65 9.60
C ARG A 410 0.93 -9.48 10.24
N ASN A 411 0.85 -8.31 9.60
CA ASN A 411 1.48 -7.05 10.00
C ASN A 411 1.26 -6.59 11.47
N ASP A 412 0.23 -7.08 12.16
CA ASP A 412 -0.06 -6.83 13.58
C ASP A 412 0.57 -7.84 14.56
N ASN A 413 1.42 -8.74 14.07
CA ASN A 413 2.06 -9.84 14.82
C ASN A 413 1.11 -10.94 15.30
N VAL A 414 -0.05 -11.06 14.65
CA VAL A 414 -0.93 -12.22 14.76
C VAL A 414 -0.55 -13.25 13.70
N TYR A 415 -0.57 -14.52 14.07
CA TYR A 415 -0.24 -15.66 13.22
C TYR A 415 -1.47 -16.52 12.98
N PHE A 416 -1.66 -16.99 11.75
CA PHE A 416 -2.83 -17.76 11.33
C PHE A 416 -2.40 -19.06 10.68
N LEU A 417 -3.12 -20.15 10.93
CA LEU A 417 -2.96 -21.36 10.11
C LEU A 417 -3.62 -21.12 8.74
N PRO A 418 -3.04 -21.59 7.62
CA PRO A 418 -3.67 -21.43 6.30
C PRO A 418 -5.11 -21.93 6.27
N ILE A 419 -5.39 -23.06 6.94
CA ILE A 419 -6.74 -23.66 7.04
C ILE A 419 -7.76 -22.76 7.78
N THR A 420 -7.31 -21.89 8.69
CA THR A 420 -8.17 -20.91 9.38
C THR A 420 -8.42 -19.65 8.55
N ILE A 421 -7.65 -19.44 7.48
CA ILE A 421 -7.84 -18.36 6.50
C ILE A 421 -8.83 -18.81 5.43
N ALA A 422 -8.66 -20.02 4.89
CA ALA A 422 -9.59 -20.63 3.95
C ALA A 422 -9.47 -22.17 3.98
N GLY A 423 -10.55 -22.87 3.68
CA GLY A 423 -10.56 -24.34 3.60
C GLY A 423 -9.63 -24.87 2.50
N SER A 424 -9.17 -26.13 2.65
CA SER A 424 -8.19 -26.75 1.73
C SER A 424 -8.57 -26.67 0.24
N GLU A 425 -9.86 -26.81 -0.09
CA GLU A 425 -10.35 -26.72 -1.47
C GLU A 425 -10.23 -25.30 -2.05
N VAL A 426 -10.51 -24.28 -1.23
CA VAL A 426 -10.38 -22.86 -1.60
C VAL A 426 -8.91 -22.49 -1.75
N LEU A 427 -8.05 -22.92 -0.83
CA LEU A 427 -6.59 -22.73 -0.94
C LEU A 427 -6.01 -23.38 -2.18
N HIS A 428 -6.38 -24.64 -2.47
CA HIS A 428 -5.95 -25.34 -3.67
C HIS A 428 -6.41 -24.63 -4.94
N SER A 429 -7.67 -24.17 -4.97
CA SER A 429 -8.25 -23.44 -6.11
C SER A 429 -7.59 -22.07 -6.34
N LEU A 430 -7.24 -21.36 -5.27
CA LEU A 430 -6.50 -20.10 -5.31
C LEU A 430 -5.10 -20.31 -5.88
N ILE A 431 -4.34 -21.27 -5.34
CA ILE A 431 -2.98 -21.58 -5.79
C ILE A 431 -2.99 -21.99 -7.27
N LYS A 432 -3.87 -22.93 -7.63
CA LYS A 432 -4.01 -23.41 -9.01
C LYS A 432 -4.42 -22.31 -10.00
N THR A 433 -5.26 -21.36 -9.58
CA THR A 433 -5.63 -20.21 -10.41
C THR A 433 -4.46 -19.23 -10.58
N ALA A 434 -3.69 -18.96 -9.52
CA ALA A 434 -2.49 -18.14 -9.60
C ALA A 434 -1.42 -18.76 -10.51
N GLU A 435 -1.17 -20.06 -10.39
CA GLU A 435 -0.27 -20.83 -11.27
C GLU A 435 -0.74 -20.77 -12.73
N LYS A 436 -2.02 -21.05 -12.99
CA LYS A 436 -2.63 -20.93 -14.33
C LYS A 436 -2.39 -19.54 -14.95
N TYR A 437 -2.57 -18.46 -14.18
CA TYR A 437 -2.34 -17.11 -14.70
C TYR A 437 -0.86 -16.80 -14.96
N ILE A 438 0.04 -17.33 -14.13
CA ILE A 438 1.49 -17.21 -14.33
C ILE A 438 1.95 -17.99 -15.57
N ASP A 439 1.33 -19.11 -15.89
CA ASP A 439 1.69 -19.90 -17.08
C ASP A 439 1.03 -19.37 -18.36
N LEU A 440 -0.18 -18.79 -18.29
CA LEU A 440 -0.84 -18.16 -19.45
C LEU A 440 -0.29 -16.78 -19.81
N TYR A 441 0.08 -15.96 -18.82
CA TYR A 441 0.34 -14.52 -19.02
C TYR A 441 1.67 -14.03 -18.42
N GLU A 442 2.48 -14.91 -17.81
CA GLU A 442 3.71 -14.60 -17.05
C GLU A 442 3.53 -13.65 -15.83
N CYS A 443 2.35 -13.07 -15.66
CA CYS A 443 1.96 -12.17 -14.57
C CYS A 443 0.44 -12.09 -14.39
N PHE A 444 -0.02 -11.52 -13.27
CA PHE A 444 -1.43 -11.17 -13.06
C PHE A 444 -1.59 -10.07 -11.99
N GLU A 445 -2.78 -9.47 -11.89
CA GLU A 445 -3.10 -8.51 -10.83
C GLU A 445 -3.49 -9.22 -9.53
N CYS A 446 -2.73 -8.98 -8.46
CA CYS A 446 -3.01 -9.56 -7.14
C CYS A 446 -4.42 -9.16 -6.65
N THR A 447 -4.87 -7.94 -6.98
CA THR A 447 -6.23 -7.46 -6.72
C THR A 447 -7.31 -8.25 -7.46
N GLU A 448 -7.06 -8.73 -8.68
CA GLU A 448 -8.06 -9.52 -9.41
C GLU A 448 -8.17 -10.96 -8.87
N LEU A 449 -7.05 -11.53 -8.40
CA LEU A 449 -7.09 -12.78 -7.64
C LEU A 449 -7.83 -12.60 -6.31
N TYR A 450 -7.63 -11.48 -5.61
CA TYR A 450 -8.39 -11.15 -4.40
C TYR A 450 -9.87 -10.94 -4.68
N ASN A 451 -10.24 -10.22 -5.74
CA ASN A 451 -11.64 -9.99 -6.13
C ASN A 451 -12.36 -11.31 -6.44
N GLN A 452 -11.65 -12.30 -6.99
CA GLN A 452 -12.18 -13.64 -7.19
C GLN A 452 -12.37 -14.37 -5.85
N PHE A 453 -11.32 -14.47 -5.03
CA PHE A 453 -11.33 -15.37 -3.87
C PHE A 453 -11.82 -14.77 -2.54
N GLY A 454 -11.87 -13.44 -2.42
CA GLY A 454 -12.01 -12.72 -1.15
C GLY A 454 -13.23 -13.07 -0.33
N THR A 455 -14.36 -13.40 -0.97
CA THR A 455 -15.61 -13.83 -0.31
C THR A 455 -15.52 -15.20 0.35
N TRP A 456 -14.51 -16.00 0.05
CA TRP A 456 -14.23 -17.31 0.66
C TRP A 456 -13.03 -17.29 1.62
N LEU A 457 -12.45 -16.11 1.86
CA LEU A 457 -11.40 -15.90 2.86
C LEU A 457 -12.03 -15.41 4.17
N ASN A 458 -11.45 -15.81 5.30
CA ASN A 458 -11.85 -15.34 6.61
C ASN A 458 -11.47 -13.85 6.78
N GLU A 459 -12.48 -12.97 6.79
CA GLU A 459 -12.35 -11.50 6.93
C GLU A 459 -11.61 -11.07 8.21
N ASN A 460 -11.64 -11.89 9.27
CA ASN A 460 -10.89 -11.62 10.50
C ASN A 460 -9.38 -11.89 10.34
N CYS A 461 -8.99 -12.70 9.36
CA CYS A 461 -7.62 -13.01 9.00
C CYS A 461 -7.11 -12.06 7.89
N ILE A 462 -7.88 -11.92 6.81
CA ILE A 462 -7.57 -11.11 5.63
C ILE A 462 -8.56 -9.95 5.57
N ARG A 463 -8.18 -8.80 6.14
CA ARG A 463 -9.09 -7.65 6.29
C ARG A 463 -9.15 -6.79 5.02
N ASP A 464 -8.08 -6.80 4.24
CA ASP A 464 -7.92 -6.01 3.03
C ASP A 464 -6.94 -6.65 2.02
N ILE A 465 -6.71 -5.94 0.92
CA ILE A 465 -5.78 -6.35 -0.15
C ILE A 465 -4.31 -6.40 0.30
N LEU A 466 -3.92 -5.70 1.36
CA LEU A 466 -2.54 -5.73 1.87
C LEU A 466 -2.31 -7.00 2.69
N ASP A 467 -3.25 -7.35 3.57
CA ASP A 467 -3.23 -8.64 4.26
C ASP A 467 -3.27 -9.81 3.25
N PHE A 468 -4.05 -9.68 2.17
CA PHE A 468 -4.08 -10.68 1.10
C PHE A 468 -2.74 -10.78 0.36
N GLU A 469 -2.09 -9.65 0.06
CA GLU A 469 -0.78 -9.66 -0.59
C GLU A 469 0.29 -10.30 0.32
N ASP A 470 0.29 -9.98 1.62
CA ASP A 470 1.18 -10.62 2.60
C ASP A 470 0.91 -12.13 2.66
N PHE A 471 -0.36 -12.57 2.64
CA PHE A 471 -0.73 -13.99 2.63
C PHE A 471 -0.35 -14.70 1.33
N PHE A 472 -0.53 -14.04 0.19
CA PHE A 472 -0.09 -14.54 -1.11
C PHE A 472 1.43 -14.73 -1.14
N ASN A 473 2.20 -13.72 -0.68
CA ASN A 473 3.64 -13.84 -0.57
C ASN A 473 4.04 -14.98 0.38
N PHE A 474 3.31 -15.20 1.48
CA PHE A 474 3.51 -16.35 2.36
C PHE A 474 3.32 -17.69 1.61
N LEU A 475 2.19 -17.90 0.92
CA LEU A 475 1.92 -19.13 0.15
C LEU A 475 3.01 -19.42 -0.89
N PHE A 476 3.51 -18.38 -1.56
CA PHE A 476 4.51 -18.49 -2.62
C PHE A 476 5.96 -18.21 -2.17
N THR A 477 6.25 -18.17 -0.86
CA THR A 477 7.59 -17.84 -0.30
C THR A 477 8.73 -18.70 -0.87
N LYS A 478 8.44 -19.97 -1.20
CA LYS A 478 9.40 -20.93 -1.76
C LYS A 478 9.45 -20.93 -3.29
N GLY A 479 8.55 -20.20 -3.96
CA GLY A 479 8.43 -20.18 -5.41
C GLY A 479 9.12 -18.98 -6.04
N ASP A 480 9.33 -19.06 -7.35
CA ASP A 480 9.84 -17.94 -8.15
C ASP A 480 8.83 -16.80 -8.32
N ILE A 481 7.71 -16.74 -7.58
CA ILE A 481 6.68 -15.71 -7.77
C ILE A 481 6.85 -14.58 -6.75
N ARG A 482 6.77 -13.32 -7.20
CA ARG A 482 6.74 -12.15 -6.32
C ARG A 482 5.76 -11.10 -6.82
N CYS A 483 5.19 -10.33 -5.89
CA CYS A 483 4.40 -9.15 -6.21
C CYS A 483 5.27 -7.89 -6.32
N VAL A 484 4.98 -7.05 -7.32
CA VAL A 484 5.67 -5.76 -7.57
C VAL A 484 4.66 -4.67 -7.96
N GLY A 485 4.92 -3.42 -7.55
CA GLY A 485 4.08 -2.29 -7.91
C GLY A 485 4.39 -1.77 -9.32
N GLN A 486 3.36 -1.64 -10.17
CA GLN A 486 3.47 -1.08 -11.51
C GLN A 486 2.14 -0.42 -11.94
N TYR A 487 2.18 0.76 -12.55
CA TYR A 487 1.00 1.54 -12.96
C TYR A 487 -0.05 1.83 -11.86
N GLY A 488 0.35 1.80 -10.58
CA GLY A 488 -0.54 1.93 -9.42
C GLY A 488 -1.21 0.62 -8.98
N THR A 489 -0.79 -0.51 -9.54
CA THR A 489 -1.36 -1.85 -9.35
C THR A 489 -0.30 -2.80 -8.80
N ARG A 490 -0.69 -3.83 -8.01
CA ARG A 490 0.20 -4.90 -7.55
C ARG A 490 0.16 -6.08 -8.53
N ILE A 491 1.29 -6.35 -9.18
CA ILE A 491 1.45 -7.38 -10.21
C ILE A 491 2.27 -8.53 -9.65
N ALA A 492 1.66 -9.72 -9.55
CA ALA A 492 2.37 -10.97 -9.29
C ALA A 492 3.04 -11.46 -10.58
N ARG A 493 4.29 -11.93 -10.50
CA ARG A 493 5.04 -12.48 -11.65
C ARG A 493 6.17 -13.41 -11.24
N LYS A 494 6.68 -14.24 -12.18
CA LYS A 494 7.94 -14.96 -12.03
C LYS A 494 9.13 -13.99 -11.86
N GLN A 495 10.11 -14.36 -11.02
CA GLN A 495 11.36 -13.63 -10.75
C GLN A 495 12.26 -13.64 -11.99
N GLY A 496 13.25 -12.75 -12.04
CA GLY A 496 14.13 -12.57 -13.22
C GLY A 496 13.48 -11.90 -14.43
N LEU A 497 12.19 -12.12 -14.71
CA LEU A 497 11.50 -11.58 -15.89
C LEU A 497 11.40 -10.03 -15.89
N ASN A 498 11.33 -9.43 -17.07
CA ASN A 498 11.13 -8.00 -17.26
C ASN A 498 9.65 -7.70 -17.58
N LEU A 499 9.01 -6.83 -16.79
CA LEU A 499 7.61 -6.43 -16.97
C LEU A 499 7.35 -5.79 -18.34
N GLU A 500 8.28 -4.97 -18.88
CA GLU A 500 8.11 -4.36 -20.21
C GLU A 500 8.02 -5.44 -21.31
N SER A 501 8.77 -6.54 -21.17
CA SER A 501 8.71 -7.68 -22.10
C SER A 501 7.42 -8.48 -21.93
N ILE A 502 7.01 -8.76 -20.68
CA ILE A 502 5.75 -9.46 -20.39
C ILE A 502 4.56 -8.67 -20.96
N PHE A 503 4.51 -7.36 -20.72
CA PHE A 503 3.41 -6.52 -21.21
C PHE A 503 3.39 -6.38 -22.74
N SER A 504 4.55 -6.43 -23.41
CA SER A 504 4.62 -6.48 -24.87
C SER A 504 4.15 -7.83 -25.45
N LYS A 505 4.29 -8.95 -24.71
CA LYS A 505 3.64 -10.23 -25.08
C LYS A 505 2.13 -10.15 -24.82
N LEU A 506 1.72 -9.61 -23.68
CA LEU A 506 0.32 -9.45 -23.30
C LEU A 506 -0.45 -8.58 -24.30
N SER A 507 0.14 -7.49 -24.81
CA SER A 507 -0.51 -6.65 -25.83
C SER A 507 -0.69 -7.37 -27.17
N LYS A 508 0.24 -8.25 -27.56
CA LYS A 508 0.09 -9.13 -28.73
C LYS A 508 -1.05 -10.14 -28.51
N ARG A 509 -1.12 -10.77 -27.32
CA ARG A 509 -2.22 -11.70 -27.02
C ARG A 509 -3.58 -10.99 -26.97
N ILE A 510 -3.63 -9.74 -26.51
CA ILE A 510 -4.84 -8.90 -26.59
C ILE A 510 -5.22 -8.65 -28.04
N LEU A 511 -4.28 -8.28 -28.92
CA LEU A 511 -4.53 -8.12 -30.36
C LEU A 511 -5.07 -9.40 -31.00
N GLU A 512 -4.45 -10.55 -30.74
CA GLU A 512 -4.92 -11.86 -31.22
C GLU A 512 -6.38 -12.10 -30.84
N VAL A 513 -6.75 -11.90 -29.57
CA VAL A 513 -8.14 -12.05 -29.10
C VAL A 513 -9.10 -11.05 -29.76
N VAL A 514 -8.67 -9.80 -30.03
CA VAL A 514 -9.51 -8.83 -30.75
C VAL A 514 -9.70 -9.26 -32.21
N TYR A 515 -8.68 -9.78 -32.88
CA TYR A 515 -8.79 -10.32 -34.25
C TYR A 515 -9.65 -11.60 -34.30
N GLU A 516 -9.51 -12.50 -33.32
CA GLU A 516 -10.37 -13.69 -33.14
C GLU A 516 -11.85 -13.29 -32.97
N ALA A 517 -12.13 -12.15 -32.31
CA ALA A 517 -13.47 -11.55 -32.18
C ALA A 517 -13.96 -10.76 -33.42
N GLY A 518 -13.27 -10.87 -34.57
CA GLY A 518 -13.64 -10.13 -35.79
C GLY A 518 -13.18 -8.67 -35.81
N GLY A 519 -12.18 -8.31 -35.01
CA GLY A 519 -11.55 -6.99 -34.97
C GLY A 519 -12.30 -5.96 -34.11
N THR A 520 -13.32 -6.36 -33.34
CA THR A 520 -14.01 -5.50 -32.35
C THR A 520 -14.36 -6.33 -31.11
N ILE A 521 -14.08 -5.82 -29.90
CA ILE A 521 -14.39 -6.50 -28.63
C ILE A 521 -14.82 -5.49 -27.56
N SER A 522 -15.79 -5.79 -26.70
CA SER A 522 -16.16 -4.87 -25.60
C SER A 522 -15.15 -4.92 -24.44
N GLU A 523 -15.15 -3.89 -23.58
CA GLU A 523 -14.35 -3.90 -22.34
C GLU A 523 -14.72 -5.07 -21.40
N ASN A 524 -15.96 -5.56 -21.46
CA ASN A 524 -16.42 -6.70 -20.67
C ASN A 524 -15.95 -8.03 -21.25
N ASP A 525 -16.16 -8.27 -22.55
CA ASP A 525 -15.73 -9.52 -23.21
C ASP A 525 -14.21 -9.67 -23.15
N LEU A 526 -13.48 -8.55 -23.27
CA LEU A 526 -12.03 -8.54 -23.07
C LEU A 526 -11.65 -8.93 -21.63
N LYS A 527 -12.37 -8.44 -20.61
CA LYS A 527 -12.17 -8.85 -19.21
C LYS A 527 -12.49 -10.34 -19.00
N GLU A 528 -13.49 -10.90 -19.66
CA GLU A 528 -13.81 -12.34 -19.59
C GLU A 528 -12.71 -13.22 -20.20
N ASN A 529 -12.04 -12.74 -21.24
CA ASN A 529 -10.86 -13.39 -21.84
C ASN A 529 -9.57 -13.20 -21.02
N PHE A 530 -9.48 -12.12 -20.24
CA PHE A 530 -8.30 -11.72 -19.46
C PHE A 530 -8.63 -11.53 -17.97
N GLN A 531 -9.26 -12.55 -17.37
CA GLN A 531 -9.76 -12.52 -15.97
C GLN A 531 -8.69 -12.16 -14.93
N ALA A 532 -7.43 -12.46 -15.22
CA ALA A 532 -6.24 -12.10 -14.45
C ALA A 532 -5.97 -10.59 -14.31
N PHE A 533 -6.67 -9.75 -15.09
CA PHE A 533 -6.42 -8.31 -15.22
C PHE A 533 -7.70 -7.48 -15.15
N SER A 534 -7.62 -6.28 -14.60
CA SER A 534 -8.70 -5.29 -14.54
C SER A 534 -8.85 -4.58 -15.88
N VAL A 535 -10.08 -4.15 -16.24
CA VAL A 535 -10.33 -3.32 -17.44
C VAL A 535 -9.42 -2.08 -17.44
N THR A 536 -9.23 -1.46 -16.27
CA THR A 536 -8.36 -0.28 -16.11
C THR A 536 -6.90 -0.58 -16.41
N PHE A 537 -6.39 -1.77 -16.08
CA PHE A 537 -5.02 -2.16 -16.40
C PHE A 537 -4.89 -2.56 -17.87
N LEU A 538 -5.81 -3.36 -18.41
CA LEU A 538 -5.86 -3.72 -19.83
C LEU A 538 -5.86 -2.46 -20.71
N ALA A 539 -6.66 -1.44 -20.37
CA ALA A 539 -6.65 -0.14 -21.06
C ALA A 539 -5.28 0.56 -21.03
N LYS A 540 -4.52 0.46 -19.93
CA LYS A 540 -3.14 1.00 -19.83
C LYS A 540 -2.15 0.19 -20.66
N ILE A 541 -2.28 -1.14 -20.69
CA ILE A 541 -1.45 -2.02 -21.51
C ILE A 541 -1.71 -1.73 -22.99
N ILE A 542 -2.98 -1.69 -23.42
CA ILE A 542 -3.37 -1.35 -24.77
C ILE A 542 -2.75 -0.01 -25.17
N LYS A 543 -3.06 1.07 -24.43
CA LYS A 543 -2.59 2.43 -24.71
C LYS A 543 -1.06 2.60 -24.82
N LYS A 544 -0.26 1.76 -24.15
CA LYS A 544 1.22 1.86 -24.17
C LYS A 544 1.88 0.89 -25.15
N TYR A 545 1.35 -0.33 -25.31
CA TYR A 545 2.04 -1.44 -25.99
C TYR A 545 1.35 -1.93 -27.27
N THR A 546 0.21 -1.35 -27.65
CA THR A 546 -0.27 -1.43 -29.03
C THR A 546 -0.82 -0.09 -29.47
N ASP A 547 -0.51 0.25 -30.72
CA ASP A 547 -1.16 1.36 -31.38
C ASP A 547 -2.41 0.85 -32.15
N GLU A 548 -2.42 -0.38 -32.67
CA GLU A 548 -3.43 -0.91 -33.60
C GLU A 548 -4.89 -0.86 -33.11
N LEU A 549 -5.12 -0.83 -31.79
CA LEU A 549 -6.45 -0.73 -31.19
C LEU A 549 -6.84 0.72 -30.84
N ILE A 550 -8.08 1.06 -31.17
CA ILE A 550 -8.75 2.30 -30.80
C ILE A 550 -9.82 1.97 -29.75
N ARG A 551 -9.93 2.80 -28.71
CA ARG A 551 -11.03 2.74 -27.74
C ARG A 551 -12.16 3.63 -28.24
N ILE A 552 -13.31 3.04 -28.55
CA ILE A 552 -14.52 3.71 -29.04
C ILE A 552 -15.72 3.39 -28.15
N GLU A 553 -16.83 4.10 -28.34
CA GLU A 553 -18.08 3.87 -27.62
C GLU A 553 -19.20 3.63 -28.65
N ILE A 554 -19.76 2.42 -28.66
CA ILE A 554 -20.84 2.01 -29.56
C ILE A 554 -22.07 1.74 -28.69
N ASN A 555 -23.17 2.47 -28.90
CA ASN A 555 -24.42 2.29 -28.14
C ASN A 555 -24.24 2.34 -26.60
N SER A 556 -23.39 3.24 -26.10
CA SER A 556 -22.97 3.34 -24.68
C SER A 556 -22.14 2.16 -24.14
N ILE A 557 -21.70 1.26 -25.00
CA ILE A 557 -20.76 0.17 -24.69
C ILE A 557 -19.38 0.56 -25.18
N VAL A 558 -18.38 0.50 -24.31
CA VAL A 558 -17.00 0.74 -24.71
C VAL A 558 -16.43 -0.50 -25.38
N CYS A 559 -15.84 -0.31 -26.56
CA CYS A 559 -15.16 -1.35 -27.32
C CYS A 559 -13.73 -0.96 -27.67
N TYR A 560 -12.88 -1.97 -27.86
CA TYR A 560 -11.62 -1.85 -28.59
C TYR A 560 -11.82 -2.36 -30.02
N GLN A 561 -11.41 -1.57 -30.99
CA GLN A 561 -11.56 -1.86 -32.41
C GLN A 561 -10.24 -1.68 -33.16
N THR A 562 -9.95 -2.56 -34.12
CA THR A 562 -8.77 -2.44 -34.98
C THR A 562 -9.00 -1.39 -36.08
N LEU A 563 -7.94 -0.72 -36.54
CA LEU A 563 -8.04 0.34 -37.56
C LEU A 563 -8.80 -0.07 -38.84
N ASN A 564 -8.74 -1.35 -39.22
CA ASN A 564 -9.37 -1.90 -40.43
C ASN A 564 -10.86 -2.22 -40.28
N THR A 565 -11.43 -2.20 -39.06
CA THR A 565 -12.84 -2.56 -38.78
C THR A 565 -13.71 -1.36 -38.44
N LEU A 566 -13.18 -0.14 -38.54
CA LEU A 566 -13.88 1.15 -38.39
C LEU A 566 -15.07 1.40 -39.36
N GLY A 567 -15.43 0.44 -40.22
CA GLY A 567 -16.56 0.58 -41.15
C GLY A 567 -16.30 1.55 -42.32
N LEU A 568 -15.04 1.93 -42.56
CA LEU A 568 -14.66 2.70 -43.75
C LEU A 568 -14.90 1.86 -45.01
N SER A 569 -15.46 2.48 -46.06
CA SER A 569 -15.67 1.81 -47.34
C SER A 569 -14.35 1.52 -48.06
N ASP A 570 -14.34 0.49 -48.91
CA ASP A 570 -13.18 0.16 -49.76
C ASP A 570 -12.74 1.35 -50.65
N ALA A 571 -13.67 2.24 -50.99
CA ALA A 571 -13.43 3.45 -51.74
C ALA A 571 -12.70 4.56 -50.96
N PHE A 572 -12.62 4.50 -49.62
CA PHE A 572 -12.02 5.57 -48.80
C PHE A 572 -10.58 5.89 -49.19
N SER A 573 -9.77 4.88 -49.56
CA SER A 573 -8.38 5.09 -50.01
C SER A 573 -8.30 5.90 -51.32
N ALA A 574 -9.26 5.69 -52.24
CA ALA A 574 -9.39 6.48 -53.46
C ALA A 574 -9.88 7.90 -53.15
N THR A 575 -10.92 8.06 -52.32
CA THR A 575 -11.44 9.36 -51.88
C THR A 575 -10.37 10.21 -51.19
N LEU A 576 -9.55 9.61 -50.32
CA LEU A 576 -8.42 10.27 -49.67
C LEU A 576 -7.36 10.71 -50.69
N THR A 577 -7.08 9.89 -51.70
CA THR A 577 -6.11 10.21 -52.76
C THR A 577 -6.60 11.37 -53.63
N GLU A 578 -7.86 11.35 -54.08
CA GLU A 578 -8.47 12.44 -54.84
C GLU A 578 -8.54 13.74 -54.01
N THR A 579 -8.86 13.64 -52.72
CA THR A 579 -8.86 14.78 -51.80
C THR A 579 -7.48 15.42 -51.74
N LEU A 580 -6.41 14.63 -51.63
CA LEU A 580 -5.04 15.15 -51.57
C LEU A 580 -4.59 15.77 -52.91
N ILE A 581 -4.96 15.18 -54.05
CA ILE A 581 -4.69 15.79 -55.37
C ILE A 581 -5.32 17.19 -55.47
N ARG A 582 -6.57 17.36 -55.01
CA ARG A 582 -7.24 18.66 -54.98
C ARG A 582 -6.57 19.67 -54.03
N PHE A 583 -5.89 19.21 -52.97
CA PHE A 583 -5.07 20.11 -52.14
C PHE A 583 -3.89 20.67 -52.93
N ASP A 584 -3.20 19.81 -53.69
CA ASP A 584 -2.04 20.20 -54.49
C ASP A 584 -2.45 21.15 -55.63
N GLU A 585 -3.54 20.85 -56.34
CA GLU A 585 -4.13 21.70 -57.38
C GLU A 585 -4.52 23.10 -56.89
N LEU A 586 -4.98 23.21 -55.64
CA LEU A 586 -5.39 24.46 -55.01
C LEU A 586 -4.25 25.14 -54.21
N GLY A 587 -3.06 24.55 -54.15
CA GLY A 587 -1.94 25.05 -53.33
C GLY A 587 -2.22 25.05 -51.83
N LEU A 588 -3.10 24.18 -51.34
CA LEU A 588 -3.50 24.07 -49.94
C LEU A 588 -2.62 23.07 -49.18
N THR A 589 -2.28 23.40 -47.93
CA THR A 589 -1.52 22.51 -47.05
C THR A 589 -2.45 21.50 -46.36
N PRO A 590 -2.24 20.18 -46.48
CA PRO A 590 -3.08 19.16 -45.84
C PRO A 590 -2.77 19.02 -44.34
N THR A 591 -3.17 20.03 -43.57
CA THR A 591 -3.15 19.99 -42.10
C THR A 591 -4.23 19.04 -41.57
N GLU A 592 -4.14 18.63 -40.30
CA GLU A 592 -5.11 17.72 -39.68
C GLU A 592 -6.56 18.18 -39.83
N ASP A 593 -6.80 19.47 -39.63
CA ASP A 593 -8.14 20.05 -39.66
C ASP A 593 -8.61 20.28 -41.09
N ALA A 594 -7.73 20.79 -41.98
CA ALA A 594 -8.08 21.00 -43.38
C ALA A 594 -8.41 19.67 -44.09
N LEU A 595 -7.59 18.63 -43.89
CA LEU A 595 -7.83 17.31 -44.47
C LEU A 595 -9.09 16.67 -43.87
N HIS A 596 -9.35 16.84 -42.57
CA HIS A 596 -10.58 16.38 -41.93
C HIS A 596 -11.82 17.07 -42.53
N THR A 597 -11.79 18.40 -42.68
CA THR A 597 -12.88 19.17 -43.30
C THR A 597 -13.14 18.72 -44.74
N ALA A 598 -12.08 18.55 -45.54
CA ALA A 598 -12.23 18.13 -46.93
C ALA A 598 -12.75 16.70 -47.08
N LEU A 599 -12.27 15.75 -46.28
CA LEU A 599 -12.82 14.38 -46.23
C LEU A 599 -14.28 14.38 -45.77
N SER A 600 -14.65 15.26 -44.84
CA SER A 600 -16.04 15.39 -44.38
C SER A 600 -16.96 15.87 -45.49
N PHE A 601 -16.52 16.84 -46.30
CA PHE A 601 -17.26 17.26 -47.51
C PHE A 601 -17.30 16.16 -48.58
N ALA A 602 -16.20 15.44 -48.81
CA ALA A 602 -16.14 14.37 -49.82
C ALA A 602 -17.03 13.16 -49.47
N LEU A 603 -17.22 12.87 -48.18
CA LEU A 603 -18.03 11.75 -47.69
C LEU A 603 -19.46 12.16 -47.27
N GLY A 604 -19.77 13.46 -47.22
CA GLY A 604 -21.09 13.97 -46.84
C GLY A 604 -21.44 13.85 -45.34
N VAL A 605 -20.45 13.58 -44.49
CA VAL A 605 -20.59 13.32 -43.04
C VAL A 605 -19.49 14.03 -42.26
N ASN A 606 -19.68 14.30 -40.97
CA ASN A 606 -18.56 14.74 -40.13
C ASN A 606 -17.61 13.55 -39.89
N PHE A 607 -16.48 13.50 -40.61
CA PHE A 607 -15.63 12.31 -40.66
C PHE A 607 -15.08 11.86 -39.29
N LYS A 608 -14.76 12.80 -38.38
CA LYS A 608 -14.25 12.43 -37.05
C LYS A 608 -15.36 11.96 -36.11
N GLU A 609 -16.57 12.52 -36.23
CA GLU A 609 -17.72 12.14 -35.41
C GLU A 609 -18.33 10.81 -35.89
N GLU A 610 -18.60 10.67 -37.19
CA GLU A 610 -19.21 9.47 -37.80
C GLU A 610 -18.41 8.19 -37.46
N TYR A 611 -17.09 8.25 -37.64
CA TYR A 611 -16.19 7.12 -37.38
C TYR A 611 -15.60 7.13 -35.95
N ASN A 612 -16.20 7.89 -35.02
CA ASN A 612 -15.86 7.92 -33.59
C ASN A 612 -14.34 8.08 -33.30
N ILE A 613 -13.66 8.92 -34.06
CA ILE A 613 -12.19 9.09 -34.00
C ILE A 613 -11.84 9.94 -32.77
N PRO A 614 -11.23 9.37 -31.70
CA PRO A 614 -11.19 10.00 -30.39
C PRO A 614 -10.12 11.09 -30.24
N ASP A 615 -9.06 11.03 -31.05
CA ASP A 615 -7.97 12.00 -31.02
C ASP A 615 -7.21 12.12 -32.35
N ASN A 616 -6.43 13.20 -32.46
CA ASN A 616 -5.60 13.48 -33.63
C ASN A 616 -4.49 12.41 -33.84
N LYS A 617 -4.00 11.73 -32.79
CA LYS A 617 -3.02 10.62 -32.97
C LYS A 617 -3.66 9.48 -33.76
N THR A 618 -4.89 9.11 -33.41
CA THR A 618 -5.69 8.09 -34.07
C THR A 618 -6.02 8.50 -35.50
N TYR A 619 -6.48 9.75 -35.69
CA TYR A 619 -6.75 10.31 -37.02
C TYR A 619 -5.52 10.21 -37.95
N ARG A 620 -4.35 10.67 -37.51
CA ARG A 620 -3.11 10.59 -38.32
C ARG A 620 -2.80 9.16 -38.75
N ARG A 621 -2.91 8.21 -37.82
CA ARG A 621 -2.61 6.80 -38.07
C ARG A 621 -3.62 6.15 -39.01
N LEU A 622 -4.90 6.53 -38.94
CA LEU A 622 -5.93 6.12 -39.88
C LEU A 622 -5.60 6.59 -41.30
N ILE A 623 -5.31 7.88 -41.47
CA ILE A 623 -4.93 8.46 -42.77
C ILE A 623 -3.67 7.78 -43.33
N ALA A 624 -2.65 7.56 -42.50
CA ALA A 624 -1.41 6.90 -42.94
C ALA A 624 -1.62 5.42 -43.32
N ALA A 625 -2.54 4.70 -42.66
CA ALA A 625 -2.83 3.29 -42.97
C ALA A 625 -3.68 3.11 -44.24
N TYR A 626 -4.56 4.08 -44.54
CA TYR A 626 -5.45 4.02 -45.69
C TYR A 626 -4.92 4.75 -46.93
N TYR A 627 -3.92 5.63 -46.82
CA TYR A 627 -3.29 6.25 -47.98
C TYR A 627 -2.43 5.23 -48.75
N LYS A 628 -2.82 4.97 -50.00
CA LYS A 628 -2.12 4.05 -50.93
C LYS A 628 -1.70 4.75 -52.24
N GLY A 629 -1.86 6.08 -52.29
CA GLY A 629 -1.56 6.90 -53.46
C GLY A 629 -0.07 7.18 -53.64
N ALA A 630 0.23 7.90 -54.71
CA ALA A 630 1.54 8.47 -54.98
C ALA A 630 1.40 10.00 -55.17
N PRO A 631 2.42 10.80 -54.81
CA PRO A 631 3.67 10.38 -54.15
C PRO A 631 3.45 9.99 -52.67
N LYS A 632 4.42 9.29 -52.06
CA LYS A 632 4.31 8.87 -50.66
C LYS A 632 4.19 10.08 -49.72
N ARG A 633 3.32 9.99 -48.72
CA ARG A 633 3.07 11.06 -47.74
C ARG A 633 3.13 10.54 -46.31
N GLU A 634 3.65 11.37 -45.41
CA GLU A 634 3.80 11.10 -43.98
C GLU A 634 3.45 12.33 -43.13
N TRP A 635 3.13 12.11 -41.86
CA TRP A 635 2.75 13.19 -40.94
C TRP A 635 3.95 13.91 -40.34
N GLN A 636 4.18 15.15 -40.78
CA GLN A 636 5.23 16.04 -40.26
C GLN A 636 4.58 17.27 -39.62
N GLY A 637 4.82 17.50 -38.32
CA GLY A 637 4.31 18.70 -37.62
C GLY A 637 2.78 18.87 -37.53
N GLY A 638 1.99 17.88 -37.95
CA GLY A 638 0.52 18.01 -38.12
C GLY A 638 0.06 18.30 -39.56
N THR A 639 0.96 18.19 -40.53
CA THR A 639 0.69 18.21 -41.97
C THR A 639 0.99 16.84 -42.58
N PHE A 640 0.15 16.38 -43.52
CA PHE A 640 0.39 15.14 -44.27
C PHE A 640 1.19 15.44 -45.54
N ALA A 641 2.49 15.61 -45.37
CA ALA A 641 3.41 16.13 -46.39
C ALA A 641 4.05 15.02 -47.22
N GLU A 642 4.51 15.36 -48.42
CA GLU A 642 5.25 14.45 -49.29
C GLU A 642 6.61 14.07 -48.72
N VAL A 643 6.96 12.79 -48.86
CA VAL A 643 8.29 12.27 -48.50
C VAL A 643 9.19 12.39 -49.73
N LEU A 644 9.98 13.46 -49.77
CA LEU A 644 11.09 13.59 -50.69
C LEU A 644 12.20 12.61 -50.25
N TYR A 645 12.53 11.65 -51.10
CA TYR A 645 13.66 10.72 -50.95
C TYR A 645 14.95 11.30 -51.58
#